data_AF-A0AAW0LKW0-F1
#
_entry.id   AF-A0AAW0LKW0-F1
#
_cell.length_a   1.000
_cell.length_b   1.000
_cell.length_c   1.000
_cell.angle_alpha   90.00
_cell.angle_beta   90.00
_cell.angle_gamma   90.00
#
_symmetry.space_group_name_H-M   'P 1'
#
loop_
_entity.id
_entity.type
_entity.pdbx_description
1 polymer ?
#
loop_
_entity_poly.entity_id
_entity_poly.type
_entity_poly.pdbx_seq_one_letter_code
_entity_poly.pdbx_strand_id
1 'polypeptide(L)'
;MIMEGEINNFIMVWVSALVSLCYCHTIGKAIPKGINRLLSILPVICLFLILPLNLTTIHLGGPSSFFLAWLATFKLLLFAYGEGPLSSSSTPISFPRFISIACLPIKIQNHPSPKNPQKPLSTTKNNEHPSLQRPQNFHKSPLNYGTKVLLLATYGPVHDNKDHLHPKILLLLYSIHLYIALEILLGIFAALTRALLGVELEPQFDEPYLATSLQDFWGRRWNLMVSRILHPTVYNPVRSISSRWIGRKWAPLPAVIAVFFVSGLMHEIIFYYIGRLKPTWELTCFFLIHGFCLAIEISIKKALNGSWCLPKVVSGPLTLTFVAITGLWLFMPSLIRCEVDVKIYRESATSYMRFFMDVVSEINNFIMVWVSALVSLCYCHTIGKAIPKGINRLLSILPVICLFLILPLNLTTIHLGGPSSFFLAWLATFKLLLFAYGEGPLSSSSTPISFPRFISIACLPIKIQNHPSPKNPQKPLSTTKNNEHPSLQRPQNFHKSPLNYGTKVLLLATYGPVHDNKDHLHPKILLLLYSIHLYIALEILLGIFAALTRALLGVELEPQFDEPYLATSLQDFWGRRWNLMVSRILHPTVYNPVRSISSRWIGRKWAPLPAVIAVFFVSGLMHEIIFYYIGRLKPTWELTCFFLIHGFCLAIEISIKKALNGSWCLPKVVSGPLTLTFVAITGLWLFMPSLIRCEVDVKIYRESATSYMRFFMDVVSVLRSRFFDVVPEEFKIKILGSKE
;
A
#
# COMPACT_ATOMS: atom_id res chain seq x y z
N MET A 1 14.42 -8.37 -21.11
CA MET A 1 15.82 -8.07 -20.73
C MET A 1 16.03 -6.63 -20.30
N ILE A 2 15.88 -5.60 -21.15
CA ILE A 2 16.20 -4.20 -20.77
C ILE A 2 15.38 -3.70 -19.56
N MET A 3 14.07 -3.96 -19.53
CA MET A 3 13.20 -3.53 -18.42
C MET A 3 13.45 -4.28 -17.11
N GLU A 4 13.96 -5.52 -17.17
CA GLU A 4 14.19 -6.33 -15.98
C GLU A 4 15.45 -5.88 -15.22
N GLY A 5 16.49 -5.44 -15.92
CA GLY A 5 17.67 -4.82 -15.33
C GLY A 5 17.40 -3.42 -14.75
N GLU A 6 16.54 -2.64 -15.41
CA GLU A 6 16.17 -1.30 -14.94
C GLU A 6 15.40 -1.35 -13.61
N ILE A 7 14.48 -2.31 -13.42
CA ILE A 7 13.76 -2.48 -12.15
C ILE A 7 14.75 -2.80 -11.02
N ASN A 8 15.77 -3.63 -11.27
CA ASN A 8 16.79 -3.94 -10.27
C ASN A 8 17.60 -2.69 -9.90
N ASN A 9 17.98 -1.86 -10.88
CA ASN A 9 18.63 -0.58 -10.63
C ASN A 9 17.74 0.37 -9.81
N PHE A 10 16.44 0.42 -10.12
CA PHE A 10 15.47 1.21 -9.37
C PHE A 10 15.38 0.79 -7.91
N ILE A 11 15.28 -0.52 -7.65
CA ILE A 11 15.29 -1.09 -6.30
C ILE A 11 16.59 -0.72 -5.58
N MET A 12 17.75 -0.92 -6.22
CA MET A 12 19.06 -0.59 -5.66
C MET A 12 19.18 0.89 -5.29
N VAL A 13 18.69 1.79 -6.15
CA VAL A 13 18.66 3.24 -5.90
C VAL A 13 17.85 3.58 -4.66
N TRP A 14 16.62 3.08 -4.57
CA TRP A 14 15.72 3.42 -3.46
C TRP A 14 16.12 2.74 -2.14
N VAL A 15 16.68 1.52 -2.19
CA VAL A 15 17.31 0.87 -1.03
C VAL A 15 18.46 1.71 -0.49
N SER A 16 19.37 2.12 -1.38
CA SER A 16 20.52 2.96 -1.00
C SER A 16 20.06 4.27 -0.39
N ALA A 17 18.99 4.87 -0.94
CA ALA A 17 18.37 6.05 -0.38
C ALA A 17 17.81 5.81 1.03
N LEU A 18 17.06 4.71 1.24
CA LEU A 18 16.51 4.34 2.54
C LEU A 18 17.59 4.13 3.60
N VAL A 19 18.63 3.36 3.29
CA VAL A 19 19.77 3.11 4.20
C VAL A 19 20.46 4.43 4.56
N SER A 20 20.65 5.31 3.58
CA SER A 20 21.26 6.62 3.81
C SER A 20 20.39 7.53 4.69
N LEU A 21 19.07 7.46 4.55
CA LEU A 21 18.14 8.18 5.44
C LEU A 21 18.14 7.61 6.86
N CYS A 22 18.31 6.30 7.03
CA CYS A 22 18.50 5.69 8.36
C CYS A 22 19.76 6.25 9.04
N TYR A 23 20.85 6.36 8.28
CA TYR A 23 22.09 7.00 8.74
C TYR A 23 21.84 8.47 9.12
N CYS A 24 21.23 9.27 8.26
CA CYS A 24 20.93 10.69 8.54
C CYS A 24 20.05 10.88 9.78
N HIS A 25 19.04 10.03 9.98
CA HIS A 25 18.18 10.07 11.17
C HIS A 25 18.98 9.78 12.46
N THR A 26 19.92 8.84 12.41
CA THR A 26 20.81 8.50 13.54
C THR A 26 21.78 9.65 13.83
N ILE A 27 22.39 10.22 12.78
CA ILE A 27 23.26 11.41 12.89
C ILE A 27 22.51 12.59 13.48
N GLY A 28 21.24 12.81 13.12
CA GLY A 28 20.44 13.89 13.69
C GLY A 28 20.18 13.77 15.19
N LYS A 29 20.22 12.54 15.74
CA LYS A 29 20.15 12.27 17.19
C LYS A 29 21.52 12.39 17.86
N ALA A 30 22.58 11.96 17.18
CA ALA A 30 23.92 11.90 17.74
C ALA A 30 24.68 13.25 17.68
N ILE A 31 24.47 14.02 16.62
CA ILE A 31 25.21 15.26 16.33
C ILE A 31 24.26 16.45 16.41
N PRO A 32 24.57 17.50 17.19
CA PRO A 32 23.77 18.73 17.26
C PRO A 32 23.62 19.43 15.90
N LYS A 33 22.57 20.25 15.76
CA LYS A 33 22.35 21.05 14.55
C LYS A 33 23.51 22.03 14.31
N GLY A 34 23.89 22.22 13.05
CA GLY A 34 24.99 23.08 12.66
C GLY A 34 25.93 22.43 11.64
N ILE A 35 27.12 23.01 11.47
CA ILE A 35 28.04 22.63 10.40
C ILE A 35 28.57 21.19 10.55
N ASN A 36 28.77 20.71 11.77
CA ASN A 36 29.24 19.33 12.01
C ASN A 36 28.22 18.29 11.53
N ARG A 37 26.93 18.58 11.70
CA ARG A 37 25.85 17.74 11.17
C ARG A 37 25.80 17.82 9.64
N LEU A 38 26.01 19.00 9.06
CA LEU A 38 26.09 19.17 7.60
C LEU A 38 27.23 18.33 7.01
N LEU A 39 28.44 18.43 7.57
CA LEU A 39 29.61 17.67 7.12
C LEU A 39 29.38 16.16 7.20
N SER A 40 28.66 15.70 8.24
CA SER A 40 28.32 14.27 8.40
C SER A 40 27.25 13.81 7.40
N ILE A 41 26.34 14.69 6.97
CA ILE A 41 25.27 14.37 6.01
C ILE A 41 25.72 14.60 4.55
N LEU A 42 26.78 15.37 4.32
CA LEU A 42 27.27 15.73 2.98
C LEU A 42 27.54 14.51 2.08
N PRO A 43 28.15 13.40 2.56
CA PRO A 43 28.30 12.20 1.74
C PRO A 43 26.98 11.64 1.21
N VAL A 44 25.91 11.70 2.03
CA VAL A 44 24.56 11.28 1.61
C VAL A 44 23.97 12.23 0.58
N ILE A 45 24.20 13.54 0.73
CA ILE A 45 23.76 14.53 -0.28
C ILE A 45 24.43 14.25 -1.62
N CYS A 46 25.75 14.01 -1.64
CA CYS A 46 26.48 13.64 -2.85
C CYS A 46 25.96 12.33 -3.45
N LEU A 47 25.69 11.33 -2.60
CA LEU A 47 25.12 10.06 -3.05
C LEU A 47 23.74 10.26 -3.70
N PHE A 48 22.87 11.11 -3.16
CA PHE A 48 21.53 11.36 -3.72
C PHE A 48 21.57 12.08 -5.07
N LEU A 49 22.62 12.82 -5.36
CA LEU A 49 22.87 13.35 -6.70
C LEU A 49 23.34 12.24 -7.67
N ILE A 50 24.13 11.29 -7.20
CA ILE A 50 24.66 10.23 -8.07
C ILE A 50 23.64 9.13 -8.35
N LEU A 51 22.86 8.71 -7.36
CA LEU A 51 21.97 7.54 -7.46
C LEU A 51 21.02 7.54 -8.68
N PRO A 52 20.33 8.64 -9.04
CA PRO A 52 19.48 8.66 -10.22
C PRO A 52 20.21 8.34 -11.53
N LEU A 53 21.55 8.46 -11.58
CA LEU A 53 22.35 8.09 -12.76
C LEU A 53 22.27 6.60 -13.11
N ASN A 54 21.83 5.74 -12.19
CA ASN A 54 21.65 4.31 -12.46
C ASN A 54 20.34 3.98 -13.19
N LEU A 55 19.47 4.98 -13.41
CA LEU A 55 18.17 4.82 -14.07
C LEU A 55 18.19 5.44 -15.46
N THR A 56 17.76 4.68 -16.45
CA THR A 56 17.76 5.06 -17.86
C THR A 56 16.37 5.41 -18.38
N THR A 57 15.31 4.90 -17.75
CA THR A 57 13.92 5.13 -18.13
C THR A 57 13.41 6.48 -17.65
N ILE A 58 12.57 7.14 -18.43
CA ILE A 58 12.02 8.44 -18.05
C ILE A 58 11.00 8.30 -16.90
N HIS A 59 10.20 7.24 -16.91
CA HIS A 59 9.15 7.03 -15.90
C HIS A 59 9.70 6.69 -14.51
N LEU A 60 10.90 6.11 -14.39
CA LEU A 60 11.54 5.83 -13.10
C LEU A 60 12.63 6.86 -12.77
N GLY A 61 13.48 7.21 -13.73
CA GLY A 61 14.60 8.15 -13.56
C GLY A 61 14.14 9.59 -13.31
N GLY A 62 13.12 10.06 -14.04
CA GLY A 62 12.57 11.41 -13.86
C GLY A 62 12.04 11.63 -12.44
N PRO A 63 11.10 10.81 -11.94
CA PRO A 63 10.58 10.96 -10.58
C PRO A 63 11.63 10.71 -9.49
N SER A 64 12.51 9.71 -9.69
CA SER A 64 13.57 9.42 -8.71
C SER A 64 14.58 10.57 -8.59
N SER A 65 14.94 11.20 -9.71
CA SER A 65 15.79 12.39 -9.67
C SER A 65 15.11 13.57 -8.99
N PHE A 66 13.83 13.81 -9.25
CA PHE A 66 13.08 14.86 -8.56
C PHE A 66 13.01 14.61 -7.05
N PHE A 67 12.67 13.39 -6.62
CA PHE A 67 12.51 13.08 -5.20
C PHE A 67 13.84 13.01 -4.44
N LEU A 68 14.86 12.37 -5.01
CA LEU A 68 16.15 12.19 -4.33
C LEU A 68 17.07 13.40 -4.52
N ALA A 69 17.45 13.69 -5.77
CA ALA A 69 18.45 14.71 -6.07
C ALA A 69 17.96 16.13 -5.74
N TRP A 70 16.65 16.39 -5.80
CA TRP A 70 16.09 17.70 -5.43
C TRP A 70 15.44 17.71 -4.05
N LEU A 71 14.34 16.98 -3.83
CA LEU A 71 13.59 17.19 -2.58
C LEU A 71 14.36 16.70 -1.36
N ALA A 72 14.90 15.48 -1.40
CA ALA A 72 15.55 14.89 -0.25
C ALA A 72 16.85 15.62 0.11
N THR A 73 17.67 15.99 -0.87
CA THR A 73 18.90 16.80 -0.65
C THR A 73 18.59 18.13 0.02
N PHE A 74 17.60 18.90 -0.48
CA PHE A 74 17.26 20.21 0.10
C PHE A 74 16.64 20.07 1.49
N LYS A 75 15.83 19.03 1.74
CA LYS A 75 15.32 18.73 3.09
C LYS A 75 16.44 18.34 4.04
N LEU A 76 17.43 17.57 3.59
CA LEU A 76 18.61 17.20 4.38
C LEU A 76 19.52 18.40 4.69
N LEU A 77 19.67 19.34 3.75
CA LEU A 77 20.36 20.61 3.99
C LEU A 77 19.69 21.42 5.10
N LEU A 78 18.36 21.57 5.05
CA LEU A 78 17.61 22.24 6.12
C LEU A 78 17.74 21.48 7.45
N PHE A 79 17.64 20.15 7.42
CA PHE A 79 17.77 19.28 8.58
C PHE A 79 19.15 19.40 9.28
N ALA A 80 20.21 19.65 8.51
CA ALA A 80 21.55 19.89 9.06
C ALA A 80 21.57 21.10 10.01
N TYR A 81 20.80 22.14 9.70
CA TYR A 81 20.67 23.36 10.51
C TYR A 81 19.48 23.31 11.50
N GLY A 82 18.74 22.20 11.54
CA GLY A 82 17.57 22.04 12.41
C GLY A 82 16.34 22.82 11.92
N GLU A 83 16.27 23.09 10.61
CA GLU A 83 15.15 23.75 9.95
C GLU A 83 14.40 22.77 9.03
N GLY A 84 13.27 23.22 8.49
CA GLY A 84 12.50 22.45 7.50
C GLY A 84 11.66 21.31 8.08
N PRO A 85 11.00 20.53 7.20
CA PRO A 85 9.97 19.57 7.58
C PRO A 85 10.51 18.34 8.36
N LEU A 86 11.83 18.11 8.31
CA LEU A 86 12.51 17.04 9.05
C LEU A 86 12.87 17.44 10.49
N SER A 87 12.68 18.71 10.88
CA SER A 87 12.98 19.24 12.22
C SER A 87 11.78 19.94 12.88
N SER A 88 10.60 19.92 12.26
CA SER A 88 9.47 20.80 12.59
C SER A 88 8.56 20.36 13.74
N SER A 89 8.96 19.44 14.62
CA SER A 89 8.14 19.00 15.75
C SER A 89 8.90 19.03 17.08
N SER A 90 8.23 19.52 18.13
CA SER A 90 8.67 19.46 19.53
C SER A 90 8.82 18.04 20.08
N THR A 91 8.41 17.03 19.30
CA THR A 91 8.53 15.60 19.57
C THR A 91 9.42 14.96 18.50
N PRO A 92 10.30 13.99 18.85
CA PRO A 92 11.09 13.28 17.85
C PRO A 92 10.19 12.65 16.79
N ILE A 93 10.42 12.96 15.51
CA ILE A 93 9.68 12.36 14.40
C ILE A 93 9.93 10.85 14.42
N SER A 94 8.87 10.05 14.34
CA SER A 94 9.01 8.59 14.27
C SER A 94 9.78 8.20 13.00
N PHE A 95 10.58 7.14 13.09
CA PHE A 95 11.46 6.71 12.01
C PHE A 95 10.76 6.54 10.63
N PRO A 96 9.59 5.87 10.53
CA PRO A 96 8.86 5.76 9.26
C PRO A 96 8.41 7.11 8.70
N ARG A 97 8.06 8.04 9.60
CA ARG A 97 7.60 9.38 9.25
C ARG A 97 8.77 10.25 8.76
N PHE A 98 9.95 10.10 9.35
CA PHE A 98 11.17 10.79 8.89
C PHE A 98 11.52 10.40 7.46
N ILE A 99 11.55 9.10 7.17
CA ILE A 99 11.83 8.57 5.82
C ILE A 99 10.79 9.07 4.82
N SER A 100 9.51 8.97 5.18
CA SER A 100 8.41 9.38 4.30
C SER A 100 8.48 10.88 3.98
N ILE A 101 8.75 11.72 4.98
CA ILE A 101 8.90 13.17 4.77
C ILE A 101 10.14 13.50 3.95
N ALA A 102 11.24 12.77 4.11
CA ALA A 102 12.44 12.99 3.34
C ALA A 102 12.22 12.68 1.85
N CYS A 103 11.68 11.49 1.55
CA CYS A 103 11.50 11.00 0.19
C CYS A 103 10.32 11.63 -0.55
N LEU A 104 9.20 11.83 0.15
CA LEU A 104 7.93 12.21 -0.46
C LEU A 104 7.55 13.65 -0.11
N PRO A 105 6.71 14.31 -0.90
CA PRO A 105 6.34 15.69 -0.66
C PRO A 105 5.18 15.82 0.34
N ILE A 106 5.44 15.37 1.56
CA ILE A 106 4.48 15.30 2.65
C ILE A 106 4.58 16.55 3.55
N LYS A 107 3.44 17.09 3.97
CA LYS A 107 3.37 18.11 5.02
C LYS A 107 2.75 17.52 6.29
N ILE A 108 3.34 17.84 7.46
CA ILE A 108 2.71 17.57 8.75
C ILE A 108 1.67 18.67 9.01
N GLN A 109 0.38 18.31 9.04
CA GLN A 109 -0.64 19.19 9.59
C GLN A 109 -0.54 19.15 11.13
N ASN A 110 -0.01 20.20 11.73
CA ASN A 110 -0.12 20.42 13.17
C ASN A 110 -1.50 21.05 13.42
N HIS A 111 -2.52 20.24 13.70
CA HIS A 111 -3.75 20.78 14.29
C HIS A 111 -3.43 21.25 15.72
N PRO A 112 -3.64 22.52 16.09
CA PRO A 112 -3.66 22.91 17.49
C PRO A 112 -4.86 22.21 18.13
N SER A 113 -4.63 21.49 19.23
CA SER A 113 -5.68 20.93 20.09
C SER A 113 -6.67 22.05 20.50
N PRO A 114 -7.98 21.77 20.59
CA PRO A 114 -8.95 22.77 21.05
C PRO A 114 -8.66 23.11 22.52
N LYS A 115 -8.26 24.35 22.80
CA LYS A 115 -8.22 24.86 24.17
C LYS A 115 -9.60 25.38 24.55
N ASN A 116 -10.01 25.03 25.77
CA ASN A 116 -11.25 25.41 26.44
C ASN A 116 -11.69 26.87 26.21
N PRO A 117 -13.01 27.13 26.13
CA PRO A 117 -13.55 28.49 26.07
C PRO A 117 -13.65 29.05 27.49
N GLN A 118 -12.84 30.06 27.85
CA GLN A 118 -13.16 31.06 28.87
C GLN A 118 -12.03 32.10 29.03
N LYS A 119 -12.23 33.30 28.45
CA LYS A 119 -12.19 34.63 29.12
C LYS A 119 -12.09 35.77 28.09
N PRO A 120 -12.83 36.88 28.27
CA PRO A 120 -12.82 38.01 27.35
C PRO A 120 -11.83 39.13 27.73
N LEU A 121 -11.45 39.89 26.69
CA LEU A 121 -11.05 41.31 26.65
C LEU A 121 -9.61 41.71 27.06
N SER A 122 -8.82 42.18 26.08
CA SER A 122 -8.39 43.60 26.01
C SER A 122 -7.65 43.91 24.71
N THR A 123 -7.99 45.08 24.18
CA THR A 123 -7.55 45.73 22.95
C THR A 123 -6.11 46.24 23.04
N THR A 124 -5.29 45.97 22.03
CA THR A 124 -4.23 46.91 21.60
C THR A 124 -3.98 46.76 20.10
N LYS A 125 -4.23 47.85 19.36
CA LYS A 125 -3.88 48.02 17.94
C LYS A 125 -2.38 48.28 17.83
N ASN A 126 -1.69 47.55 16.96
CA ASN A 126 -0.63 47.99 16.02
C ASN A 126 0.39 46.89 15.75
N ASN A 127 0.37 46.35 14.52
CA ASN A 127 1.50 46.31 13.57
C ASN A 127 1.24 45.23 12.51
N GLU A 128 1.12 45.69 11.27
CA GLU A 128 0.82 44.88 10.09
C GLU A 128 1.99 43.95 9.75
N HIS A 129 1.78 42.66 9.96
CA HIS A 129 2.47 41.58 9.26
C HIS A 129 1.38 40.79 8.51
N PRO A 130 1.46 40.61 7.18
CA PRO A 130 0.45 39.82 6.48
C PRO A 130 0.60 38.36 6.88
N SER A 131 -0.39 37.88 7.63
CA SER A 131 -0.53 36.51 8.10
C SER A 131 -0.76 35.57 6.91
N LEU A 132 0.09 34.55 6.83
CA LEU A 132 -0.04 33.42 5.93
C LEU A 132 -1.19 32.50 6.39
N GLN A 133 -2.01 32.12 5.40
CA GLN A 133 -2.78 30.87 5.28
C GLN A 133 -4.13 30.77 6.01
N ARG A 134 -5.20 30.89 5.20
CA ARG A 134 -6.48 30.21 5.40
C ARG A 134 -6.42 28.88 4.61
N PRO A 135 -6.84 27.73 5.16
CA PRO A 135 -6.88 26.48 4.40
C PRO A 135 -8.12 26.49 3.51
N GLN A 136 -7.94 26.61 2.19
CA GLN A 136 -8.98 26.21 1.24
C GLN A 136 -8.87 24.70 1.05
N ASN A 137 -9.99 24.00 1.17
CA ASN A 137 -10.10 22.56 0.94
C ASN A 137 -9.78 22.25 -0.54
N PHE A 138 -8.54 21.84 -0.81
CA PHE A 138 -8.05 21.44 -2.13
C PHE A 138 -8.50 20.00 -2.46
N HIS A 139 -9.79 19.79 -2.68
CA HIS A 139 -10.28 18.55 -3.30
C HIS A 139 -10.71 18.87 -4.74
N LYS A 140 -9.81 18.61 -5.71
CA LYS A 140 -10.14 18.69 -7.14
C LYS A 140 -11.17 17.61 -7.46
N SER A 141 -12.20 17.97 -8.22
CA SER A 141 -13.26 17.02 -8.65
C SER A 141 -12.65 15.86 -9.45
N PRO A 142 -13.11 14.61 -9.24
CA PRO A 142 -12.75 13.46 -10.09
C PRO A 142 -12.93 13.72 -11.59
N LEU A 143 -13.90 14.56 -11.95
CA LEU A 143 -14.15 14.98 -13.33
C LEU A 143 -12.97 15.74 -13.95
N ASN A 144 -12.27 16.57 -13.17
CA ASN A 144 -11.10 17.33 -13.64
C ASN A 144 -9.95 16.38 -14.01
N TYR A 145 -9.68 15.38 -13.18
CA TYR A 145 -8.69 14.34 -13.50
C TYR A 145 -9.12 13.49 -14.70
N GLY A 146 -10.42 13.14 -14.81
CA GLY A 146 -10.95 12.42 -15.98
C GLY A 146 -10.70 13.16 -17.29
N THR A 147 -11.00 14.46 -17.35
CA THR A 147 -10.72 15.30 -18.53
C THR A 147 -9.23 15.37 -18.85
N LYS A 148 -8.37 15.50 -17.84
CA LYS A 148 -6.91 15.54 -18.02
C LYS A 148 -6.35 14.22 -18.55
N VAL A 149 -6.88 13.08 -18.10
CA VAL A 149 -6.51 11.75 -18.65
C VAL A 149 -6.92 11.63 -20.11
N LEU A 150 -8.12 12.10 -20.49
CA LEU A 150 -8.57 12.09 -21.88
C LEU A 150 -7.69 12.98 -22.77
N LEU A 151 -7.30 14.17 -22.29
CA LEU A 151 -6.36 15.03 -22.99
C LEU A 151 -4.98 14.39 -23.12
N LEU A 152 -4.47 13.73 -22.08
CA LEU A 152 -3.20 13.00 -22.14
C LEU A 152 -3.24 11.86 -23.16
N ALA A 153 -4.38 11.19 -23.34
CA ALA A 153 -4.56 10.12 -24.32
C ALA A 153 -4.42 10.62 -25.77
N THR A 154 -4.61 11.93 -26.03
CA THR A 154 -4.38 12.52 -27.36
C THR A 154 -2.89 12.58 -27.74
N TYR A 155 -1.97 12.30 -26.80
CA TYR A 155 -0.52 12.31 -27.04
C TYR A 155 -0.09 11.34 -28.14
N GLY A 156 -0.61 10.10 -28.12
CA GLY A 156 -0.28 9.08 -29.13
C GLY A 156 -0.62 9.54 -30.55
N PRO A 157 -1.90 9.88 -30.84
CA PRO A 157 -2.29 10.43 -32.13
C PRO A 157 -1.52 11.69 -32.57
N VAL A 158 -1.20 12.59 -31.63
CA VAL A 158 -0.40 13.79 -31.92
C VAL A 158 1.05 13.42 -32.29
N HIS A 159 1.64 12.41 -31.63
CA HIS A 159 2.97 11.93 -31.96
C HIS A 159 3.00 11.19 -33.31
N ASP A 160 2.00 10.36 -33.60
CA ASP A 160 1.89 9.61 -34.85
C ASP A 160 1.72 10.56 -36.06
N ASN A 161 1.07 11.72 -35.86
CA ASN A 161 0.86 12.73 -36.89
C ASN A 161 1.82 13.93 -36.80
N LYS A 162 2.94 13.81 -36.06
CA LYS A 162 3.84 14.95 -35.79
C LYS A 162 4.39 15.60 -37.06
N ASP A 163 4.59 14.83 -38.12
CA ASP A 163 5.14 15.32 -39.40
C ASP A 163 4.16 16.23 -40.16
N HIS A 164 2.85 16.16 -39.86
CA HIS A 164 1.81 16.99 -40.48
C HIS A 164 1.51 18.26 -39.68
N LEU A 165 2.05 18.40 -38.47
CA LEU A 165 1.76 19.52 -37.57
C LEU A 165 2.85 20.59 -37.68
N HIS A 166 2.45 21.87 -37.68
CA HIS A 166 3.41 22.96 -37.65
C HIS A 166 4.29 22.89 -36.38
N PRO A 167 5.63 23.06 -36.47
CA PRO A 167 6.54 22.83 -35.33
C PRO A 167 6.17 23.59 -34.05
N LYS A 168 5.76 24.85 -34.15
CA LYS A 168 5.33 25.65 -32.97
C LYS A 168 4.05 25.10 -32.32
N ILE A 169 3.13 24.55 -33.11
CA ILE A 169 1.88 23.95 -32.60
C ILE A 169 2.23 22.64 -31.89
N LEU A 170 3.12 21.83 -32.46
CA LEU A 170 3.61 20.60 -31.84
C LEU A 170 4.27 20.87 -30.48
N LEU A 171 5.16 21.86 -30.39
CA LEU A 171 5.81 22.25 -29.13
C LEU A 171 4.80 22.75 -28.09
N LEU A 172 3.77 23.50 -28.51
CA LEU A 172 2.69 23.96 -27.61
C LEU A 172 1.89 22.76 -27.08
N LEU A 173 1.54 21.81 -27.95
CA LEU A 173 0.85 20.59 -27.53
C LEU A 173 1.72 19.78 -26.57
N TYR A 174 3.00 19.59 -26.84
CA TYR A 174 3.91 18.90 -25.91
C TYR A 174 4.03 19.62 -24.56
N SER A 175 4.00 20.95 -24.54
CA SER A 175 3.96 21.74 -23.30
C SER A 175 2.74 21.41 -22.45
N ILE A 176 1.57 21.30 -23.09
CA ILE A 176 0.30 20.94 -22.42
C ILE A 176 0.36 19.50 -21.89
N HIS A 177 0.81 18.55 -22.72
CA HIS A 177 0.95 17.14 -22.34
C HIS A 177 1.91 16.97 -21.16
N LEU A 178 3.05 17.68 -21.15
CA LEU A 178 4.02 17.64 -20.06
C LEU A 178 3.40 18.12 -18.74
N TYR A 179 2.68 19.24 -18.76
CA TYR A 179 1.99 19.75 -17.58
C TYR A 179 0.99 18.73 -17.03
N ILE A 180 0.14 18.18 -17.91
CA ILE A 180 -0.88 17.19 -17.54
C ILE A 180 -0.24 15.91 -16.98
N ALA A 181 0.79 15.40 -17.64
CA ALA A 181 1.51 14.20 -17.22
C ALA A 181 2.15 14.39 -15.83
N LEU A 182 2.79 15.54 -15.60
CA LEU A 182 3.40 15.88 -14.32
C LEU A 182 2.32 15.96 -13.21
N GLU A 183 1.19 16.63 -13.46
CA GLU A 183 0.09 16.72 -12.50
C GLU A 183 -0.54 15.36 -12.17
N ILE A 184 -0.78 14.51 -13.17
CA ILE A 184 -1.35 13.16 -12.97
C ILE A 184 -0.37 12.29 -12.19
N LEU A 185 0.90 12.25 -12.59
CA LEU A 185 1.94 11.45 -11.93
C LEU A 185 2.03 11.80 -10.44
N LEU A 186 2.08 13.10 -10.13
CA LEU A 186 2.20 13.58 -8.76
C LEU A 186 0.90 13.40 -7.96
N GLY A 187 -0.25 13.48 -8.63
CA GLY A 187 -1.56 13.14 -8.08
C GLY A 187 -1.68 11.66 -7.69
N ILE A 188 -1.12 10.74 -8.51
CA ILE A 188 -1.06 9.31 -8.19
C ILE A 188 -0.21 9.07 -6.94
N PHE A 189 0.98 9.67 -6.87
CA PHE A 189 1.82 9.59 -5.66
C PHE A 189 1.11 10.16 -4.42
N ALA A 190 0.30 11.22 -4.57
CA ALA A 190 -0.50 11.78 -3.49
C ALA A 190 -1.59 10.84 -3.01
N ALA A 191 -2.34 10.24 -3.93
CA ALA A 191 -3.37 9.27 -3.60
C ALA A 191 -2.78 8.03 -2.91
N LEU A 192 -1.66 7.51 -3.43
CA LEU A 192 -0.97 6.34 -2.87
C LEU A 192 -0.46 6.61 -1.46
N THR A 193 0.18 7.75 -1.24
CA THR A 193 0.70 8.13 0.08
C THR A 193 -0.43 8.35 1.09
N ARG A 194 -1.54 8.95 0.66
CA ARG A 194 -2.73 9.12 1.50
C ARG A 194 -3.32 7.76 1.89
N ALA A 195 -3.41 6.82 0.96
CA ALA A 195 -3.94 5.48 1.22
C ALA A 195 -3.03 4.66 2.16
N LEU A 196 -1.71 4.73 1.99
CA LEU A 196 -0.75 3.92 2.74
C LEU A 196 -0.38 4.51 4.11
N LEU A 197 -0.21 5.84 4.20
CA LEU A 197 0.29 6.51 5.40
C LEU A 197 -0.77 7.36 6.12
N GLY A 198 -1.95 7.54 5.53
CA GLY A 198 -2.99 8.40 6.09
C GLY A 198 -2.61 9.89 6.11
N VAL A 199 -1.57 10.29 5.37
CA VAL A 199 -1.08 11.68 5.33
C VAL A 199 -1.44 12.33 4.00
N GLU A 200 -1.97 13.54 4.06
CA GLU A 200 -2.29 14.32 2.87
C GLU A 200 -1.01 14.89 2.24
N LEU A 201 -0.85 14.65 0.94
CA LEU A 201 0.20 15.26 0.13
C LEU A 201 -0.17 16.71 -0.20
N GLU A 202 0.85 17.54 -0.39
CA GLU A 202 0.63 18.93 -0.80
C GLU A 202 0.17 19.01 -2.27
N PRO A 203 -0.85 19.83 -2.60
CA PRO A 203 -1.18 20.11 -4.00
C PRO A 203 0.01 20.78 -4.68
N GLN A 204 0.43 20.23 -5.83
CA GLN A 204 1.62 20.70 -6.53
C GLN A 204 1.31 21.79 -7.55
N PHE A 205 0.10 21.75 -8.14
CA PHE A 205 -0.40 22.73 -9.11
C PHE A 205 -1.78 23.25 -8.71
N ASP A 206 -1.94 24.57 -8.79
CA ASP A 206 -3.22 25.27 -8.59
C ASP A 206 -3.61 26.05 -9.85
N GLU A 207 -4.10 25.29 -10.84
CA GLU A 207 -4.56 25.77 -12.16
C GLU A 207 -3.70 26.93 -12.70
N PRO A 208 -2.44 26.65 -13.09
CA PRO A 208 -1.46 27.67 -13.47
C PRO A 208 -1.87 28.51 -14.68
N TYR A 209 -2.78 28.00 -15.52
CA TYR A 209 -3.37 28.74 -16.62
C TYR A 209 -4.34 29.85 -16.18
N LEU A 210 -4.63 29.99 -14.87
CA LEU A 210 -5.41 31.11 -14.32
C LEU A 210 -4.52 32.22 -13.71
N ALA A 211 -3.20 32.15 -13.92
CA ALA A 211 -2.26 33.13 -13.37
C ALA A 211 -2.47 34.53 -13.98
N THR A 212 -2.49 35.56 -13.13
CA THR A 212 -2.63 36.97 -13.56
C THR A 212 -1.32 37.76 -13.48
N SER A 213 -0.23 37.13 -13.06
CA SER A 213 1.11 37.75 -12.98
C SER A 213 2.19 36.67 -12.83
N LEU A 214 3.47 36.98 -13.08
CA LEU A 214 4.55 36.01 -12.88
C LEU A 214 4.69 35.63 -11.41
N GLN A 215 4.43 36.59 -10.51
CA GLN A 215 4.42 36.32 -9.08
C GLN A 215 3.32 35.33 -8.67
N ASP A 216 2.13 35.45 -9.28
CA ASP A 216 1.02 34.51 -9.05
C ASP A 216 1.32 33.13 -9.64
N PHE A 217 1.87 33.09 -10.87
CA PHE A 217 2.25 31.86 -11.54
C PHE A 217 3.27 31.04 -10.71
N TRP A 218 4.46 31.60 -10.45
CA TRP A 218 5.54 30.87 -9.77
C TRP A 218 5.35 30.73 -8.25
N GLY A 219 4.66 31.69 -7.62
CA GLY A 219 4.52 31.73 -6.17
C GLY A 219 3.32 30.95 -5.63
N ARG A 220 2.24 30.83 -6.42
CA ARG A 220 0.95 30.30 -5.93
C ARG A 220 0.35 29.18 -6.77
N ARG A 221 0.82 28.97 -8.01
CA ARG A 221 0.13 28.05 -8.93
C ARG A 221 0.99 26.97 -9.54
N TRP A 222 2.28 27.25 -9.77
CA TRP A 222 3.21 26.33 -10.40
C TRP A 222 4.17 25.72 -9.38
N ASN A 223 4.25 24.39 -9.35
CA ASN A 223 5.18 23.60 -8.54
C ASN A 223 5.37 24.16 -7.11
N LEU A 224 4.25 24.26 -6.38
CA LEU A 224 4.18 24.88 -5.06
C LEU A 224 5.18 24.30 -4.06
N MET A 225 5.46 23.01 -4.21
CA MET A 225 6.40 22.28 -3.38
C MET A 225 7.84 22.77 -3.57
N VAL A 226 8.30 22.96 -4.81
CA VAL A 226 9.63 23.49 -5.10
C VAL A 226 9.75 24.93 -4.57
N SER A 227 8.73 25.75 -4.79
CA SER A 227 8.71 27.12 -4.24
C SER A 227 8.82 27.12 -2.72
N ARG A 228 8.16 26.18 -2.02
CA ARG A 228 8.24 26.05 -0.57
C ARG A 228 9.55 25.49 -0.05
N ILE A 229 10.26 24.62 -0.78
CA ILE A 229 11.56 24.10 -0.32
C ILE A 229 12.69 25.10 -0.61
N LEU A 230 12.63 25.82 -1.73
CA LEU A 230 13.62 26.85 -2.07
C LEU A 230 13.50 28.10 -1.19
N HIS A 231 12.31 28.40 -0.66
CA HIS A 231 12.11 29.57 0.19
C HIS A 231 12.98 29.56 1.48
N PRO A 232 12.93 28.53 2.35
CA PRO A 232 13.84 28.44 3.50
C PRO A 232 15.27 28.10 3.09
N THR A 233 15.50 27.33 2.03
CA THR A 233 16.86 26.86 1.69
C THR A 233 17.71 27.91 0.99
N VAL A 234 17.11 28.77 0.15
CA VAL A 234 17.83 29.74 -0.69
C VAL A 234 17.34 31.16 -0.43
N TYR A 235 16.04 31.42 -0.54
CA TYR A 235 15.50 32.78 -0.46
C TYR A 235 15.79 33.44 0.88
N ASN A 236 15.49 32.76 2.00
CA ASN A 236 15.67 33.30 3.34
C ASN A 236 17.15 33.62 3.66
N PRO A 237 18.11 32.71 3.45
CA PRO A 237 19.53 33.00 3.64
C PRO A 237 20.03 34.15 2.76
N VAL A 238 19.73 34.12 1.46
CA VAL A 238 20.21 35.16 0.52
C VAL A 238 19.59 36.51 0.85
N ARG A 239 18.31 36.57 1.20
CA ARG A 239 17.65 37.80 1.65
C ARG A 239 18.26 38.32 2.94
N SER A 240 18.54 37.45 3.90
CA SER A 240 19.17 37.82 5.18
C SER A 240 20.53 38.45 4.94
N ILE A 241 21.40 37.81 4.15
CA ILE A 241 22.72 38.33 3.78
C ILE A 241 22.59 39.65 3.03
N SER A 242 21.76 39.69 1.98
CA SER A 242 21.57 40.88 1.14
C SER A 242 20.99 42.07 1.90
N SER A 243 20.19 41.83 2.94
CA SER A 243 19.63 42.90 3.77
C SER A 243 20.68 43.71 4.53
N ARG A 244 21.87 43.13 4.76
CA ARG A 244 23.00 43.80 5.38
C ARG A 244 23.69 44.78 4.41
N TRP A 245 23.55 44.57 3.10
CA TRP A 245 24.28 45.32 2.06
C TRP A 245 23.38 46.32 1.31
N ILE A 246 22.17 45.91 0.94
CA ILE A 246 21.27 46.66 0.04
C ILE A 246 19.99 47.12 0.79
N GLY A 247 19.91 46.84 2.09
CA GLY A 247 18.79 47.19 2.96
C GLY A 247 17.57 46.27 2.81
N ARG A 248 16.71 46.26 3.84
CA ARG A 248 15.56 45.33 3.95
C ARG A 248 14.53 45.48 2.83
N LYS A 249 14.40 46.68 2.25
CA LYS A 249 13.43 46.98 1.18
C LYS A 249 13.75 46.24 -0.13
N TRP A 250 15.04 46.19 -0.49
CA TRP A 250 15.52 45.67 -1.77
C TRP A 250 16.15 44.27 -1.68
N ALA A 251 16.48 43.80 -0.47
CA ALA A 251 16.97 42.45 -0.22
C ALA A 251 16.18 41.29 -0.88
N PRO A 252 14.85 41.40 -1.11
CA PRO A 252 14.11 40.37 -1.85
C PRO A 252 14.54 40.16 -3.31
N LEU A 253 15.07 41.19 -3.99
CA LEU A 253 15.43 41.10 -5.42
C LEU A 253 16.55 40.08 -5.69
N PRO A 254 17.75 40.20 -5.06
CA PRO A 254 18.80 39.20 -5.25
C PRO A 254 18.39 37.81 -4.75
N ALA A 255 17.52 37.74 -3.74
CA ALA A 255 16.98 36.48 -3.24
C ALA A 255 16.07 35.77 -4.27
N VAL A 256 15.24 36.50 -5.00
CA VAL A 256 14.44 35.94 -6.10
C VAL A 256 15.34 35.43 -7.22
N ILE A 257 16.32 36.22 -7.67
CA ILE A 257 17.25 35.82 -8.73
C ILE A 257 18.01 34.55 -8.32
N ALA A 258 18.49 34.47 -7.08
CA ALA A 258 19.18 33.29 -6.57
C ALA A 258 18.30 32.03 -6.53
N VAL A 259 17.02 32.16 -6.14
CA VAL A 259 16.06 31.04 -6.18
C VAL A 259 15.88 30.51 -7.59
N PHE A 260 15.71 31.40 -8.57
CA PHE A 260 15.54 31.00 -9.97
C PHE A 260 16.83 30.41 -10.55
N PHE A 261 17.99 30.94 -10.19
CA PHE A 261 19.27 30.36 -10.58
C PHE A 261 19.43 28.92 -10.07
N VAL A 262 19.18 28.68 -8.77
CA VAL A 262 19.25 27.34 -8.18
C VAL A 262 18.21 26.41 -8.81
N SER A 263 16.99 26.91 -9.08
CA SER A 263 15.98 26.14 -9.81
C SER A 263 16.46 25.75 -11.21
N GLY A 264 17.11 26.66 -11.93
CA GLY A 264 17.71 26.40 -13.24
C GLY A 264 18.74 25.30 -13.20
N LEU A 265 19.70 25.37 -12.27
CA LEU A 265 20.71 24.33 -12.06
C LEU A 265 20.09 22.96 -11.79
N MET A 266 19.06 22.90 -10.95
CA MET A 266 18.38 21.64 -10.65
C MET A 266 17.67 21.05 -11.88
N HIS A 267 17.10 21.90 -12.75
CA HIS A 267 16.50 21.43 -13.99
C HIS A 267 17.55 20.94 -14.99
N GLU A 268 18.71 21.61 -15.11
CA GLU A 268 19.83 21.11 -15.94
C GLU A 268 20.28 19.72 -15.46
N ILE A 269 20.39 19.52 -14.14
CA ILE A 269 20.75 18.22 -13.54
C ILE A 269 19.68 17.16 -13.85
N ILE A 270 18.39 17.49 -13.73
CA ILE A 270 17.30 16.56 -14.02
C ILE A 270 17.28 16.18 -15.51
N PHE A 271 17.46 17.15 -16.39
CA PHE A 271 17.53 16.90 -17.83
C PHE A 271 18.79 16.10 -18.20
N TYR A 272 19.91 16.30 -17.49
CA TYR A 272 21.08 15.45 -17.63
C TYR A 272 20.77 13.99 -17.25
N TYR A 273 20.02 13.73 -16.17
CA TYR A 273 19.62 12.36 -15.82
C TYR A 273 18.72 11.72 -16.87
N ILE A 274 17.77 12.46 -17.44
CA ILE A 274 16.82 11.97 -18.44
C ILE A 274 17.47 11.80 -19.82
N GLY A 275 18.21 12.80 -20.27
CA GLY A 275 18.77 12.88 -21.62
C GLY A 275 20.17 12.27 -21.76
N ARG A 276 20.99 12.29 -20.70
CA ARG A 276 22.43 11.96 -20.73
C ARG A 276 23.25 12.82 -21.68
N LEU A 277 22.79 14.04 -21.90
CA LEU A 277 23.43 15.04 -22.75
C LEU A 277 23.99 16.17 -21.90
N LYS A 278 25.15 16.70 -22.30
CA LYS A 278 25.78 17.83 -21.60
C LYS A 278 24.83 19.04 -21.53
N PRO A 279 24.72 19.71 -20.38
CA PRO A 279 23.85 20.86 -20.20
C PRO A 279 24.25 22.00 -21.14
N THR A 280 23.28 22.60 -21.83
CA THR A 280 23.48 23.78 -22.69
C THR A 280 23.28 25.09 -21.95
N TRP A 281 22.83 25.05 -20.69
CA TRP A 281 22.50 26.21 -19.87
C TRP A 281 21.26 26.99 -20.33
N GLU A 282 20.56 26.52 -21.37
CA GLU A 282 19.31 27.11 -21.89
C GLU A 282 18.20 27.11 -20.84
N LEU A 283 18.09 26.05 -20.04
CA LEU A 283 17.11 25.98 -18.95
C LEU A 283 17.47 26.97 -17.85
N THR A 284 18.75 27.07 -17.50
CA THR A 284 19.21 28.06 -16.53
C THR A 284 18.91 29.48 -17.01
N CYS A 285 19.14 29.78 -18.29
CA CYS A 285 18.77 31.05 -18.90
C CYS A 285 17.25 31.32 -18.82
N PHE A 286 16.41 30.33 -19.12
CA PHE A 286 14.95 30.42 -18.96
C PHE A 286 14.59 30.87 -17.54
N PHE A 287 15.07 30.16 -16.52
CA PHE A 287 14.75 30.52 -15.13
C PHE A 287 15.32 31.89 -14.75
N LEU A 288 16.54 32.24 -15.16
CA LEU A 288 17.12 33.56 -14.86
C LEU A 288 16.31 34.72 -15.46
N ILE A 289 15.84 34.58 -16.71
CA ILE A 289 14.96 35.57 -17.34
C ILE A 289 13.68 35.73 -16.52
N HIS A 290 13.05 34.63 -16.13
CA HIS A 290 11.85 34.67 -15.27
C HIS A 290 12.13 35.29 -13.90
N GLY A 291 13.27 34.97 -13.28
CA GLY A 291 13.67 35.54 -11.99
C GLY A 291 13.91 37.04 -12.07
N PHE A 292 14.54 37.50 -13.14
CA PHE A 292 14.78 38.92 -13.40
C PHE A 292 13.47 39.67 -13.68
N CYS A 293 12.60 39.16 -14.55
CA CYS A 293 11.29 39.74 -14.83
C CYS A 293 10.41 39.78 -13.58
N LEU A 294 10.44 38.74 -12.74
CA LEU A 294 9.73 38.73 -11.47
C LEU A 294 10.30 39.75 -10.47
N ALA A 295 11.63 39.93 -10.43
CA ALA A 295 12.26 40.97 -9.61
C ALA A 295 11.85 42.38 -10.05
N ILE A 296 11.75 42.63 -11.36
CA ILE A 296 11.20 43.86 -11.92
C ILE A 296 9.73 44.02 -11.49
N GLU A 297 8.90 42.99 -11.66
CA GLU A 297 7.48 43.02 -11.27
C GLU A 297 7.31 43.39 -9.79
N ILE A 298 8.12 42.78 -8.91
CA ILE A 298 8.13 43.09 -7.47
C ILE A 298 8.59 44.53 -7.22
N SER A 299 9.57 45.03 -7.97
CA SER A 299 10.09 46.40 -7.83
C SER A 299 9.05 47.43 -8.24
N ILE A 300 8.37 47.22 -9.37
CA ILE A 300 7.28 48.07 -9.86
C ILE A 300 6.13 48.08 -8.85
N LYS A 301 5.68 46.90 -8.39
CA LYS A 301 4.60 46.79 -7.39
C LYS A 301 4.94 47.52 -6.09
N LYS A 302 6.20 47.47 -5.66
CA LYS A 302 6.70 48.21 -4.48
C LYS A 302 6.84 49.71 -4.70
N ALA A 303 7.28 50.14 -5.88
CA ALA A 303 7.43 51.55 -6.22
C ALA A 303 6.07 52.26 -6.33
N LEU A 304 5.07 51.55 -6.85
CA LEU A 304 3.71 52.06 -7.02
C LEU A 304 2.83 51.87 -5.78
N ASN A 305 3.35 51.39 -4.64
CA ASN A 305 2.59 51.12 -3.40
C ASN A 305 1.28 50.32 -3.62
N GLY A 306 1.22 49.48 -4.67
CA GLY A 306 0.02 48.71 -5.02
C GLY A 306 -1.14 49.51 -5.63
N SER A 307 -0.97 50.79 -5.97
CA SER A 307 -2.04 51.65 -6.52
C SER A 307 -2.43 51.32 -7.97
N TRP A 308 -1.54 50.66 -8.71
CA TRP A 308 -1.75 50.33 -10.13
C TRP A 308 -1.87 48.81 -10.31
N CYS A 309 -3.07 48.35 -10.68
CA CYS A 309 -3.37 46.96 -10.98
C CYS A 309 -3.96 46.84 -12.38
N LEU A 310 -3.26 46.16 -13.29
CA LEU A 310 -3.81 45.81 -14.60
C LEU A 310 -5.05 44.90 -14.42
N PRO A 311 -6.14 45.12 -15.17
CA PRO A 311 -7.30 44.24 -15.14
C PRO A 311 -6.89 42.77 -15.38
N LYS A 312 -7.54 41.84 -14.68
CA LYS A 312 -7.24 40.39 -14.78
C LYS A 312 -7.38 39.85 -16.20
N VAL A 313 -8.31 40.42 -16.96
CA VAL A 313 -8.60 40.07 -18.36
C VAL A 313 -7.42 40.41 -19.29
N VAL A 314 -6.58 41.39 -18.93
CA VAL A 314 -5.40 41.78 -19.71
C VAL A 314 -4.15 41.11 -19.16
N SER A 315 -3.98 41.15 -17.83
CA SER A 315 -2.78 40.63 -17.16
C SER A 315 -2.66 39.10 -17.24
N GLY A 316 -3.79 38.37 -17.25
CA GLY A 316 -3.81 36.92 -17.42
C GLY A 316 -3.23 36.47 -18.76
N PRO A 317 -3.84 36.82 -19.90
CA PRO A 317 -3.32 36.48 -21.23
C PRO A 317 -1.88 36.94 -21.45
N LEU A 318 -1.52 38.13 -20.96
CA LEU A 318 -0.15 38.64 -21.07
C LEU A 318 0.85 37.75 -20.32
N THR A 319 0.51 37.33 -19.09
CA THR A 319 1.36 36.43 -18.28
C THR A 319 1.51 35.08 -18.95
N LEU A 320 0.40 34.49 -19.42
CA LEU A 320 0.43 33.18 -20.07
C LEU A 320 1.17 33.22 -21.40
N THR A 321 0.99 34.27 -22.18
CA THR A 321 1.69 34.46 -23.46
C THR A 321 3.19 34.59 -23.22
N PHE A 322 3.60 35.37 -22.21
CA PHE A 322 5.00 35.50 -21.83
C PHE A 322 5.60 34.14 -21.43
N VAL A 323 4.94 33.38 -20.55
CA VAL A 323 5.39 32.05 -20.10
C VAL A 323 5.42 31.06 -21.27
N ALA A 324 4.43 31.09 -22.16
CA ALA A 324 4.37 30.22 -23.32
C ALA A 324 5.50 30.53 -24.32
N ILE A 325 5.72 31.79 -24.67
CA ILE A 325 6.77 32.18 -25.63
C ILE A 325 8.15 31.82 -25.09
N THR A 326 8.44 32.17 -23.84
CA THR A 326 9.73 31.87 -23.20
C THR A 326 9.93 30.36 -23.02
N GLY A 327 8.88 29.62 -22.68
CA GLY A 327 8.91 28.16 -22.57
C GLY A 327 9.14 27.47 -23.92
N LEU A 328 8.45 27.89 -24.97
CA LEU A 328 8.63 27.38 -26.33
C LEU A 328 10.03 27.68 -26.88
N TRP A 329 10.62 28.82 -26.48
CA TRP A 329 11.94 29.24 -26.94
C TRP A 329 13.10 28.56 -26.21
N LEU A 330 13.06 28.45 -24.88
CA LEU A 330 14.22 28.02 -24.09
C LEU A 330 14.01 26.69 -23.36
N PHE A 331 12.78 26.31 -23.03
CA PHE A 331 12.50 25.09 -22.27
C PHE A 331 12.23 23.88 -23.18
N MET A 332 11.38 24.07 -24.19
CA MET A 332 10.95 22.98 -25.08
C MET A 332 12.05 22.43 -25.98
N PRO A 333 12.97 23.24 -26.56
CA PRO A 333 14.08 22.68 -27.35
C PRO A 333 14.96 21.74 -26.56
N SER A 334 15.19 22.02 -25.27
CA SER A 334 15.94 21.14 -24.37
C SER A 334 15.24 19.79 -24.15
N LEU A 335 13.90 19.73 -24.14
CA LEU A 335 13.14 18.48 -24.04
C LEU A 335 13.27 17.63 -25.30
N ILE A 336 13.12 18.25 -26.47
CA ILE A 336 13.29 17.57 -27.77
C ILE A 336 14.71 17.06 -27.92
N ARG A 337 15.70 17.86 -27.54
CA ARG A 337 17.11 17.45 -27.56
C ARG A 337 17.38 16.23 -26.68
N CYS A 338 16.70 16.11 -25.54
CA CYS A 338 16.82 14.95 -24.66
C CYS A 338 16.02 13.72 -25.13
N GLU A 339 15.37 13.81 -26.30
CA GLU A 339 14.47 12.81 -26.89
C GLU A 339 13.36 12.40 -25.92
N VAL A 340 12.88 13.34 -25.11
CA VAL A 340 11.87 13.05 -24.08
C VAL A 340 10.58 12.56 -24.73
N ASP A 341 10.19 13.13 -25.86
CA ASP A 341 9.00 12.73 -26.61
C ASP A 341 9.13 11.29 -27.14
N VAL A 342 10.27 10.94 -27.71
CA VAL A 342 10.53 9.59 -28.24
C VAL A 342 10.60 8.57 -27.10
N LYS A 343 11.25 8.91 -25.98
CA LYS A 343 11.36 8.03 -24.80
C LYS A 343 10.00 7.80 -24.15
N ILE A 344 9.20 8.85 -23.94
CA ILE A 344 7.83 8.74 -23.42
C ILE A 344 7.00 7.84 -24.33
N TYR A 345 7.01 8.10 -25.65
CA TYR A 345 6.24 7.32 -26.60
C TYR A 345 6.69 5.85 -26.61
N ARG A 346 7.99 5.57 -26.67
CA ARG A 346 8.55 4.21 -26.69
C ARG A 346 8.24 3.43 -25.40
N GLU A 347 8.48 4.04 -24.24
CA GLU A 347 8.20 3.41 -22.95
C GLU A 347 6.69 3.18 -22.78
N SER A 348 5.86 4.14 -23.18
CA SER A 348 4.40 4.05 -23.13
C SER A 348 3.84 3.00 -24.12
N ALA A 349 4.39 2.89 -25.34
CA ALA A 349 3.87 2.03 -26.41
C ALA A 349 4.29 0.55 -26.32
N THR A 350 5.46 0.22 -25.76
CA THR A 350 6.07 -1.12 -25.96
C THR A 350 6.14 -2.03 -24.73
N SER A 351 5.89 -1.53 -23.51
CA SER A 351 5.85 -2.38 -22.29
C SER A 351 5.01 -1.83 -21.15
N TYR A 352 4.99 -0.51 -20.94
CA TYR A 352 4.12 0.07 -19.90
C TYR A 352 2.65 0.00 -20.28
N MET A 353 2.22 0.23 -21.53
CA MET A 353 0.82 0.03 -21.88
C MET A 353 0.34 -1.40 -21.67
N ARG A 354 1.11 -2.43 -22.01
CA ARG A 354 0.65 -3.82 -21.82
C ARG A 354 0.55 -4.16 -20.33
N PHE A 355 1.59 -3.88 -19.54
CA PHE A 355 1.56 -4.11 -18.10
C PHE A 355 0.53 -3.23 -17.37
N PHE A 356 0.44 -1.94 -17.71
CA PHE A 356 -0.52 -1.00 -17.14
C PHE A 356 -1.95 -1.33 -17.58
N MET A 357 -2.19 -1.70 -18.84
CA MET A 357 -3.51 -2.16 -19.28
C MET A 357 -3.87 -3.49 -18.63
N ASP A 358 -2.94 -4.42 -18.44
CA ASP A 358 -3.19 -5.67 -17.73
C ASP A 358 -3.52 -5.40 -16.25
N VAL A 359 -2.77 -4.52 -15.58
CA VAL A 359 -3.02 -4.10 -14.19
C VAL A 359 -4.31 -3.29 -14.06
N VAL A 360 -4.57 -2.33 -14.95
CA VAL A 360 -5.80 -1.53 -14.97
C VAL A 360 -7.00 -2.39 -15.32
N SER A 361 -6.86 -3.33 -16.26
CA SER A 361 -7.89 -4.31 -16.60
C SER A 361 -8.20 -5.20 -15.40
N GLU A 362 -7.18 -5.72 -14.71
CA GLU A 362 -7.37 -6.52 -13.50
C GLU A 362 -8.00 -5.71 -12.36
N ILE A 363 -7.60 -4.44 -12.17
CA ILE A 363 -8.23 -3.52 -11.20
C ILE A 363 -9.69 -3.24 -11.59
N ASN A 364 -9.97 -3.01 -12.86
CA ASN A 364 -11.33 -2.80 -13.36
C ASN A 364 -12.19 -4.05 -13.15
N ASN A 365 -11.65 -5.24 -13.43
CA ASN A 365 -12.30 -6.51 -13.14
C ASN A 365 -12.57 -6.68 -11.64
N PHE A 366 -11.60 -6.30 -10.80
CA PHE A 366 -11.77 -6.30 -9.34
C PHE A 366 -12.87 -5.35 -8.88
N ILE A 367 -12.89 -4.12 -9.38
CA ILE A 367 -13.95 -3.14 -9.10
C ILE A 367 -15.29 -3.70 -9.56
N MET A 368 -15.38 -4.23 -10.77
CA MET A 368 -16.60 -4.83 -11.30
C MET A 368 -17.09 -5.99 -10.42
N VAL A 369 -16.21 -6.91 -10.04
CA VAL A 369 -16.52 -8.04 -9.16
C VAL A 369 -17.09 -7.56 -7.83
N TRP A 370 -16.43 -6.60 -7.17
CA TRP A 370 -16.87 -6.13 -5.86
C TRP A 370 -18.09 -5.22 -5.94
N VAL A 371 -18.26 -4.42 -7.00
CA VAL A 371 -19.50 -3.66 -7.24
C VAL A 371 -20.67 -4.61 -7.49
N SER A 372 -20.52 -5.63 -8.34
CA SER A 372 -21.55 -6.66 -8.54
C SER A 372 -21.87 -7.41 -7.25
N ALA A 373 -20.87 -7.72 -6.42
CA ALA A 373 -21.09 -8.33 -5.12
C ALA A 373 -21.89 -7.40 -4.18
N LEU A 374 -21.52 -6.12 -4.10
CA LEU A 374 -22.23 -5.13 -3.29
C LEU A 374 -23.69 -4.96 -3.73
N VAL A 375 -23.95 -4.79 -5.03
CA VAL A 375 -25.31 -4.68 -5.59
C VAL A 375 -26.14 -5.93 -5.27
N SER A 376 -25.51 -7.11 -5.37
CA SER A 376 -26.18 -8.38 -5.07
C SER A 376 -26.49 -8.53 -3.59
N LEU A 377 -25.63 -8.04 -2.69
CA LEU A 377 -25.92 -7.98 -1.25
C LEU A 377 -27.01 -6.97 -0.92
N CYS A 378 -27.11 -5.86 -1.65
CA CYS A 378 -28.26 -4.95 -1.55
C CYS A 378 -29.56 -5.68 -1.86
N TYR A 379 -29.58 -6.44 -2.96
CA TYR A 379 -30.72 -7.26 -3.34
C TYR A 379 -31.08 -8.28 -2.25
N CYS A 380 -30.10 -9.04 -1.74
CA CYS A 380 -30.33 -10.02 -0.68
C CYS A 380 -30.89 -9.39 0.61
N HIS A 381 -30.39 -8.21 1.00
CA HIS A 381 -30.89 -7.50 2.17
C HIS A 381 -32.37 -7.08 2.00
N THR A 382 -32.76 -6.60 0.82
CA THR A 382 -34.15 -6.26 0.50
C THR A 382 -35.03 -7.50 0.48
N ILE A 383 -34.58 -8.59 -0.15
CA ILE A 383 -35.28 -9.88 -0.16
C ILE A 383 -35.48 -10.42 1.25
N GLY A 384 -34.50 -10.28 2.15
CA GLY A 384 -34.64 -10.72 3.53
C GLY A 384 -35.70 -9.96 4.33
N LYS A 385 -36.03 -8.73 3.94
CA LYS A 385 -37.15 -7.95 4.50
C LYS A 385 -38.49 -8.31 3.87
N ALA A 386 -38.50 -8.61 2.57
CA ALA A 386 -39.73 -8.87 1.81
C ALA A 386 -40.21 -10.33 1.88
N ILE A 387 -39.29 -11.29 1.95
CA ILE A 387 -39.59 -12.73 1.87
C ILE A 387 -39.30 -13.40 3.22
N PRO A 388 -40.23 -14.20 3.77
CA PRO A 388 -40.02 -14.91 5.04
C PRO A 388 -38.89 -15.94 4.93
N LYS A 389 -38.28 -16.25 6.08
CA LYS A 389 -37.20 -17.25 6.18
C LYS A 389 -37.68 -18.64 5.75
N GLY A 390 -36.83 -19.39 5.07
CA GLY A 390 -37.11 -20.73 4.56
C GLY A 390 -36.75 -20.90 3.09
N ILE A 391 -37.36 -21.91 2.45
CA ILE A 391 -37.02 -22.33 1.08
C ILE A 391 -37.29 -21.22 0.06
N ASN A 392 -38.37 -20.46 0.19
CA ASN A 392 -38.69 -19.37 -0.75
C ASN A 392 -37.61 -18.28 -0.75
N ARG A 393 -37.07 -17.93 0.43
CA ARG A 393 -35.95 -16.99 0.52
C ARG A 393 -34.67 -17.58 -0.07
N LEU A 394 -34.42 -18.87 0.12
CA LEU A 394 -33.28 -19.55 -0.49
C LEU A 394 -33.37 -19.49 -2.03
N LEU A 395 -34.52 -19.82 -2.60
CA LEU A 395 -34.74 -19.79 -4.05
C LEU A 395 -34.52 -18.38 -4.62
N SER A 396 -34.96 -17.33 -3.94
CA SER A 396 -34.71 -15.94 -4.36
C SER A 396 -33.25 -15.50 -4.24
N ILE A 397 -32.48 -16.07 -3.29
CA ILE A 397 -31.05 -15.75 -3.08
C ILE A 397 -30.15 -16.62 -3.96
N LEU A 398 -30.62 -17.77 -4.43
CA LEU A 398 -29.84 -18.74 -5.20
C LEU A 398 -29.12 -18.14 -6.42
N PRO A 399 -29.73 -17.23 -7.23
CA PRO A 399 -29.01 -16.56 -8.31
C PRO A 399 -27.78 -15.78 -7.83
N VAL A 400 -27.85 -15.14 -6.66
CA VAL A 400 -26.71 -14.43 -6.06
C VAL A 400 -25.64 -15.40 -5.59
N ILE A 401 -26.02 -16.55 -5.02
CA ILE A 401 -25.08 -17.61 -4.65
C ILE A 401 -24.31 -18.10 -5.88
N CYS A 402 -25.02 -18.40 -6.98
CA CYS A 402 -24.38 -18.79 -8.25
C CYS A 402 -23.44 -17.69 -8.77
N LEU A 403 -23.88 -16.43 -8.71
CA LEU A 403 -23.06 -15.29 -9.11
C LEU A 403 -21.77 -15.19 -8.27
N PHE A 404 -21.83 -15.39 -6.96
CA PHE A 404 -20.65 -15.34 -6.08
C PHE A 404 -19.63 -16.45 -6.36
N LEU A 405 -20.07 -17.58 -6.90
CA LEU A 405 -19.19 -18.65 -7.38
C LEU A 405 -18.57 -18.33 -8.76
N ILE A 406 -19.17 -17.43 -9.54
CA ILE A 406 -18.68 -17.09 -10.89
C ILE A 406 -17.78 -15.85 -10.85
N LEU A 407 -18.13 -14.83 -10.06
CA LEU A 407 -17.42 -13.53 -10.05
C LEU A 407 -15.90 -13.63 -9.87
N PRO A 408 -15.34 -14.46 -8.96
CA PRO A 408 -13.90 -14.59 -8.81
C PRO A 408 -13.19 -15.09 -10.08
N LEU A 409 -13.91 -15.70 -11.03
CA LEU A 409 -13.34 -16.15 -12.31
C LEU A 409 -12.82 -14.98 -13.16
N ASN A 410 -13.28 -13.75 -12.93
CA ASN A 410 -12.81 -12.56 -13.66
C ASN A 410 -11.45 -12.04 -13.17
N LEU A 411 -10.89 -12.62 -12.10
CA LEU A 411 -9.61 -12.22 -11.52
C LEU A 411 -8.54 -13.26 -11.86
N THR A 412 -7.38 -12.79 -12.29
CA THR A 412 -6.26 -13.62 -12.74
C THR A 412 -5.10 -13.64 -11.74
N THR A 413 -4.96 -12.57 -10.95
CA THR A 413 -3.89 -12.44 -9.95
C THR A 413 -4.16 -13.25 -8.69
N ILE A 414 -3.11 -13.82 -8.09
CA ILE A 414 -3.23 -14.57 -6.84
C ILE A 414 -3.62 -13.64 -5.69
N HIS A 415 -3.01 -12.46 -5.63
CA HIS A 415 -3.24 -11.51 -4.53
C HIS A 415 -4.65 -10.89 -4.50
N LEU A 416 -5.35 -10.77 -5.63
CA LEU A 416 -6.74 -10.30 -5.66
C LEU A 416 -7.73 -11.45 -5.77
N GLY A 417 -7.47 -12.42 -6.65
CA GLY A 417 -8.34 -13.57 -6.92
C GLY A 417 -8.46 -14.51 -5.72
N GLY A 418 -7.34 -14.82 -5.05
CA GLY A 418 -7.32 -15.68 -3.86
C GLY A 418 -8.22 -15.15 -2.73
N PRO A 419 -7.99 -13.93 -2.21
CA PRO A 419 -8.85 -13.33 -1.20
C PRO A 419 -10.30 -13.13 -1.65
N SER A 420 -10.52 -12.68 -2.89
CA SER A 420 -11.89 -12.45 -3.40
C SER A 420 -12.68 -13.76 -3.50
N SER A 421 -12.05 -14.86 -3.92
CA SER A 421 -12.69 -16.18 -3.91
C SER A 421 -12.99 -16.65 -2.49
N PHE A 422 -12.09 -16.48 -1.54
CA PHE A 422 -12.34 -16.83 -0.15
C PHE A 422 -13.51 -16.01 0.45
N PHE A 423 -13.55 -14.70 0.22
CA PHE A 423 -14.59 -13.85 0.79
C PHE A 423 -15.96 -14.02 0.11
N LEU A 424 -16.00 -14.13 -1.22
CA LEU A 424 -17.26 -14.23 -1.97
C LEU A 424 -17.74 -15.67 -2.08
N ALA A 425 -16.98 -16.52 -2.77
CA ALA A 425 -17.40 -17.89 -3.08
C ALA A 425 -17.56 -18.74 -1.81
N TRP A 426 -16.72 -18.53 -0.80
CA TRP A 426 -16.82 -19.25 0.47
C TRP A 426 -17.63 -18.49 1.53
N LEU A 427 -17.08 -17.41 2.10
CA LEU A 427 -17.71 -16.82 3.30
C LEU A 427 -19.09 -16.25 3.02
N ALA A 428 -19.23 -15.41 2.00
CA ALA A 428 -20.50 -14.75 1.69
C ALA A 428 -21.58 -15.76 1.28
N THR A 429 -21.26 -16.73 0.42
CA THR A 429 -22.18 -17.81 0.03
C THR A 429 -22.72 -18.57 1.24
N PHE A 430 -21.85 -19.02 2.15
CA PHE A 430 -22.29 -19.81 3.31
C PHE A 430 -23.07 -18.97 4.32
N LYS A 431 -22.75 -17.68 4.46
CA LYS A 431 -23.53 -16.73 5.28
C LYS A 431 -24.90 -16.46 4.67
N LEU A 432 -25.00 -16.33 3.35
CA LEU A 432 -26.27 -16.16 2.64
C LEU A 432 -27.15 -17.41 2.71
N LEU A 433 -26.57 -18.60 2.66
CA LEU A 433 -27.27 -19.86 2.91
C LEU A 433 -27.90 -19.88 4.31
N LEU A 434 -27.14 -19.51 5.35
CA LEU A 434 -27.67 -19.42 6.70
C LEU A 434 -28.75 -18.33 6.82
N PHE A 435 -28.54 -17.18 6.19
CA PHE A 435 -29.49 -16.07 6.15
C PHE A 435 -30.84 -16.45 5.51
N ALA A 436 -30.82 -17.34 4.52
CA ALA A 436 -32.03 -17.86 3.89
C ALA A 436 -32.96 -18.55 4.92
N TYR A 437 -32.37 -19.26 5.88
CA TYR A 437 -33.10 -19.94 6.96
C TYR A 437 -33.25 -19.10 8.24
N GLY A 438 -32.75 -17.86 8.24
CA GLY A 438 -32.80 -16.98 9.41
C GLY A 438 -31.78 -17.35 10.49
N GLU A 439 -30.70 -18.02 10.11
CA GLU A 439 -29.62 -18.46 10.98
C GLU A 439 -28.33 -17.66 10.68
N GLY A 440 -27.34 -17.78 11.57
CA GLY A 440 -26.00 -17.22 11.34
C GLY A 440 -25.89 -15.71 11.55
N PRO A 441 -24.71 -15.13 11.23
CA PRO A 441 -24.34 -13.78 11.65
C PRO A 441 -25.13 -12.67 10.95
N LEU A 442 -25.81 -12.98 9.84
CA LEU A 442 -26.66 -12.05 9.10
C LEU A 442 -28.11 -12.00 9.66
N SER A 443 -28.45 -12.86 10.61
CA SER A 443 -29.79 -12.93 11.24
C SER A 443 -29.74 -12.84 12.77
N SER A 444 -28.56 -12.63 13.37
CA SER A 444 -28.31 -12.80 14.81
C SER A 444 -28.62 -11.61 15.72
N SER A 445 -29.29 -10.55 15.23
CA SER A 445 -29.66 -9.39 16.06
C SER A 445 -31.16 -9.19 16.17
N SER A 446 -31.64 -8.93 17.38
CA SER A 446 -33.02 -8.52 17.70
C SER A 446 -33.43 -7.17 17.09
N THR A 447 -32.47 -6.44 16.52
CA THR A 447 -32.65 -5.20 15.75
C THR A 447 -32.26 -5.43 14.28
N PRO A 448 -32.93 -4.77 13.31
CA PRO A 448 -32.54 -4.83 11.91
C PRO A 448 -31.08 -4.39 11.75
N ILE A 449 -30.23 -5.26 11.19
CA ILE A 449 -28.84 -4.92 10.90
C ILE A 449 -28.84 -3.73 9.93
N SER A 450 -28.09 -2.67 10.25
CA SER A 450 -27.95 -1.55 9.33
C SER A 450 -27.30 -2.01 8.03
N PHE A 451 -27.72 -1.41 6.91
CA PHE A 451 -27.28 -1.81 5.57
C PHE A 451 -25.74 -1.93 5.41
N PRO A 452 -24.91 -0.97 5.87
CA PRO A 452 -23.45 -1.09 5.80
C PRO A 452 -22.89 -2.26 6.63
N ARG A 453 -23.54 -2.54 7.77
CA ARG A 453 -23.16 -3.63 8.67
C ARG A 453 -23.53 -5.00 8.08
N PHE A 454 -24.67 -5.10 7.38
CA PHE A 454 -25.06 -6.32 6.67
C PHE A 454 -24.01 -6.69 5.61
N ILE A 455 -23.63 -5.72 4.77
CA ILE A 455 -22.60 -5.91 3.73
C ILE A 455 -21.26 -6.32 4.36
N SER A 456 -20.83 -5.59 5.39
CA SER A 456 -19.55 -5.86 6.05
C SER A 456 -19.51 -7.27 6.64
N ILE A 457 -20.58 -7.70 7.32
CA ILE A 457 -20.68 -9.05 7.89
C ILE A 457 -20.74 -10.11 6.80
N ALA A 458 -21.42 -9.85 5.68
CA ALA A 458 -21.51 -10.81 4.59
C ALA A 458 -20.13 -11.08 3.97
N CYS A 459 -19.38 -10.03 3.64
CA CYS A 459 -18.09 -10.14 2.96
C CYS A 459 -16.91 -10.48 3.89
N LEU A 460 -16.91 -9.97 5.13
CA LEU A 460 -15.72 -9.99 5.98
C LEU A 460 -15.87 -10.92 7.20
N PRO A 461 -14.74 -11.42 7.74
CA PRO A 461 -14.72 -12.24 8.95
C PRO A 461 -14.94 -11.40 10.23
N ILE A 462 -16.14 -10.84 10.40
CA ILE A 462 -16.53 -9.96 11.52
C ILE A 462 -17.41 -10.70 12.53
N LYS A 463 -17.16 -10.49 13.84
CA LYS A 463 -18.06 -10.89 14.93
C LYS A 463 -19.00 -9.76 15.32
N ILE A 464 -20.28 -10.05 15.51
CA ILE A 464 -21.18 -9.18 16.30
C ILE A 464 -20.96 -9.50 17.78
N GLN A 465 -20.44 -8.54 18.56
CA GLN A 465 -20.54 -8.61 20.02
C GLN A 465 -21.98 -8.34 20.43
N ASN A 466 -22.72 -9.38 20.81
CA ASN A 466 -23.98 -9.22 21.50
C ASN A 466 -23.66 -8.86 22.95
N HIS A 467 -23.72 -7.56 23.29
CA HIS A 467 -23.78 -7.16 24.70
C HIS A 467 -25.09 -7.71 25.30
N PRO A 468 -25.05 -8.43 26.43
CA PRO A 468 -26.29 -8.76 27.12
C PRO A 468 -26.93 -7.46 27.62
N SER A 469 -28.22 -7.28 27.30
CA SER A 469 -29.08 -6.20 27.78
C SER A 469 -29.02 -6.10 29.33
N PRO A 470 -29.19 -4.92 29.95
CA PRO A 470 -29.09 -4.77 31.40
C PRO A 470 -30.20 -5.58 32.07
N LYS A 471 -29.84 -6.54 32.92
CA LYS A 471 -30.82 -7.23 33.78
C LYS A 471 -31.32 -6.25 34.84
N ASN A 472 -32.64 -6.14 34.93
CA ASN A 472 -33.37 -5.54 36.05
C ASN A 472 -32.81 -6.01 37.41
N PRO A 473 -32.49 -5.11 38.35
CA PRO A 473 -32.06 -5.49 39.69
C PRO A 473 -33.31 -5.70 40.57
N GLN A 474 -33.85 -6.92 40.61
CA GLN A 474 -34.73 -7.38 41.70
C GLN A 474 -35.04 -8.89 41.58
N LYS A 475 -34.25 -9.74 42.26
CA LYS A 475 -34.75 -10.83 43.13
C LYS A 475 -33.57 -11.62 43.75
N PRO A 476 -33.71 -12.11 45.00
CA PRO A 476 -32.58 -12.61 45.79
C PRO A 476 -32.23 -14.07 45.49
N LEU A 477 -30.97 -14.36 45.83
CA LEU A 477 -30.24 -15.61 45.83
C LEU A 477 -31.04 -16.80 46.41
N SER A 478 -31.14 -17.90 45.66
CA SER A 478 -31.32 -19.24 46.23
C SER A 478 -30.40 -20.24 45.54
N THR A 479 -29.78 -21.05 46.38
CA THR A 479 -28.71 -22.01 46.13
C THR A 479 -29.24 -23.33 45.59
N THR A 480 -28.71 -23.82 44.47
CA THR A 480 -28.56 -25.27 44.25
C THR A 480 -27.42 -25.57 43.27
N LYS A 481 -26.56 -26.51 43.68
CA LYS A 481 -25.38 -27.01 42.98
C LYS A 481 -25.76 -27.93 41.79
N ASN A 482 -24.82 -28.00 40.85
CA ASN A 482 -24.59 -29.05 39.83
C ASN A 482 -25.40 -29.00 38.53
N ASN A 483 -24.75 -28.49 37.47
CA ASN A 483 -24.45 -29.26 36.26
C ASN A 483 -23.35 -28.52 35.46
N GLU A 484 -22.19 -29.16 35.34
CA GLU A 484 -21.04 -28.66 34.58
C GLU A 484 -21.36 -28.66 33.08
N HIS A 485 -21.62 -27.47 32.54
CA HIS A 485 -21.51 -27.18 31.11
C HIS A 485 -20.23 -26.36 30.89
N PRO A 486 -19.37 -26.68 29.90
CA PRO A 486 -18.15 -25.92 29.68
C PRO A 486 -18.51 -24.49 29.29
N SER A 487 -18.17 -23.56 30.18
CA SER A 487 -18.36 -22.13 30.08
C SER A 487 -17.80 -21.56 28.77
N LEU A 488 -18.62 -20.77 28.07
CA LEU A 488 -18.19 -19.86 27.02
C LEU A 488 -16.98 -19.03 27.50
N GLN A 489 -15.87 -19.15 26.78
CA GLN A 489 -14.63 -18.43 27.05
C GLN A 489 -14.80 -16.92 26.89
N ARG A 490 -14.27 -16.18 27.88
CA ARG A 490 -13.95 -14.74 27.84
C ARG A 490 -13.12 -14.40 26.59
N PRO A 491 -13.25 -13.19 26.01
CA PRO A 491 -12.35 -12.74 24.96
C PRO A 491 -10.98 -12.46 25.57
N GLN A 492 -9.99 -13.29 25.25
CA GLN A 492 -8.58 -12.91 25.38
C GLN A 492 -8.28 -11.87 24.29
N ASN A 493 -7.71 -10.73 24.68
CA ASN A 493 -7.23 -9.71 23.75
C ASN A 493 -6.08 -10.30 22.91
N PHE A 494 -6.39 -10.77 21.70
CA PHE A 494 -5.43 -11.29 20.73
C PHE A 494 -4.67 -10.13 20.04
N HIS A 495 -3.83 -9.41 20.78
CA HIS A 495 -2.85 -8.52 20.16
C HIS A 495 -1.50 -9.25 20.07
N LYS A 496 -1.23 -9.89 18.91
CA LYS A 496 0.09 -10.45 18.62
C LYS A 496 1.11 -9.30 18.57
N SER A 497 2.24 -9.45 19.27
CA SER A 497 3.31 -8.44 19.32
C SER A 497 3.81 -8.09 17.91
N PRO A 498 4.11 -6.81 17.60
CA PRO A 498 4.74 -6.39 16.35
C PRO A 498 6.02 -7.17 16.01
N LEU A 499 6.74 -7.65 17.03
CA LEU A 499 7.93 -8.49 16.87
C LEU A 499 7.64 -9.85 16.21
N ASN A 500 6.46 -10.42 16.45
CA ASN A 500 6.02 -11.69 15.86
C ASN A 500 5.81 -11.54 14.35
N TYR A 501 5.15 -10.45 13.93
CA TYR A 501 5.00 -10.13 12.51
C TYR A 501 6.33 -9.80 11.85
N GLY A 502 7.23 -9.06 12.52
CA GLY A 502 8.58 -8.79 12.01
C GLY A 502 9.39 -10.07 11.75
N THR A 503 9.31 -11.04 12.67
CA THR A 503 9.97 -12.35 12.52
C THR A 503 9.38 -13.14 11.35
N LYS A 504 8.06 -13.12 11.19
CA LYS A 504 7.37 -13.77 10.05
C LYS A 504 7.71 -13.15 8.71
N VAL A 505 7.84 -11.82 8.63
CA VAL A 505 8.31 -11.15 7.41
C VAL A 505 9.73 -11.56 7.07
N LEU A 506 10.63 -11.66 8.06
CA LEU A 506 11.99 -12.13 7.84
C LEU A 506 12.04 -13.59 7.37
N LEU A 507 11.24 -14.47 7.96
CA LEU A 507 11.10 -15.86 7.52
C LEU A 507 10.52 -15.96 6.12
N LEU A 508 9.49 -15.15 5.81
CA LEU A 508 8.93 -15.10 4.47
C LEU A 508 10.00 -14.71 3.45
N ALA A 509 10.86 -13.73 3.77
CA ALA A 509 11.97 -13.28 2.92
C ALA A 509 12.98 -14.38 2.54
N THR A 510 13.01 -15.50 3.27
CA THR A 510 13.84 -16.66 2.90
C THR A 510 13.33 -17.43 1.68
N TYR A 511 12.09 -17.14 1.23
CA TYR A 511 11.46 -17.79 0.08
C TYR A 511 12.25 -17.63 -1.22
N GLY A 512 12.75 -16.42 -1.50
CA GLY A 512 13.57 -16.11 -2.68
C GLY A 512 14.80 -17.01 -2.77
N PRO A 513 15.70 -17.01 -1.76
CA PRO A 513 16.84 -17.92 -1.72
C PRO A 513 16.47 -19.40 -1.88
N VAL A 514 15.36 -19.84 -1.28
CA VAL A 514 14.89 -21.22 -1.39
C VAL A 514 14.43 -21.54 -2.81
N HIS A 515 13.76 -20.60 -3.47
CA HIS A 515 13.32 -20.75 -4.86
C HIS A 515 14.49 -20.75 -5.84
N ASP A 516 15.45 -19.84 -5.67
CA ASP A 516 16.61 -19.71 -6.54
C ASP A 516 17.54 -20.95 -6.45
N ASN A 517 17.56 -21.63 -5.29
CA ASN A 517 18.34 -22.84 -5.06
C ASN A 517 17.50 -24.13 -5.08
N LYS A 518 16.28 -24.09 -5.64
CA LYS A 518 15.34 -25.22 -5.60
C LYS A 518 15.92 -26.52 -6.19
N ASP A 519 16.79 -26.41 -7.20
CA ASP A 519 17.40 -27.56 -7.88
C ASP A 519 18.43 -28.30 -7.01
N HIS A 520 18.96 -27.63 -5.97
CA HIS A 520 19.94 -28.20 -5.04
C HIS A 520 19.30 -28.78 -3.77
N LEU A 521 18.01 -28.53 -3.55
CA LEU A 521 17.29 -28.97 -2.35
C LEU A 521 16.58 -30.29 -2.60
N HIS A 522 16.63 -31.19 -1.62
CA HIS A 522 15.86 -32.43 -1.70
C HIS A 522 14.35 -32.11 -1.82
N PRO A 523 13.59 -32.74 -2.75
CA PRO A 523 12.22 -32.36 -3.06
C PRO A 523 11.30 -32.27 -1.83
N LYS A 524 11.39 -33.24 -0.91
CA LYS A 524 10.57 -33.22 0.34
C LYS A 524 10.90 -32.03 1.26
N ILE A 525 12.16 -31.58 1.30
CA ILE A 525 12.58 -30.42 2.09
C ILE A 525 12.03 -29.14 1.44
N LEU A 526 12.11 -29.04 0.12
CA LEU A 526 11.54 -27.92 -0.64
C LEU A 526 10.02 -27.79 -0.38
N LEU A 527 9.28 -28.89 -0.45
CA LEU A 527 7.84 -28.91 -0.15
C LEU A 527 7.53 -28.48 1.29
N LEU A 528 8.34 -28.91 2.26
CA LEU A 528 8.19 -28.51 3.67
C LEU A 528 8.43 -27.01 3.84
N LEU A 529 9.47 -26.47 3.21
CA LEU A 529 9.74 -25.03 3.21
C LEU A 529 8.59 -24.26 2.56
N TYR A 530 8.10 -24.68 1.40
CA TYR A 530 6.94 -24.05 0.76
C TYR A 530 5.69 -24.09 1.65
N SER A 531 5.47 -25.16 2.40
CA SER A 531 4.38 -25.27 3.37
C SER A 531 4.47 -24.18 4.45
N ILE A 532 5.66 -23.95 5.00
CA ILE A 532 5.92 -22.93 6.01
C ILE A 532 5.70 -21.53 5.42
N HIS A 533 6.24 -21.26 4.22
CA HIS A 533 6.08 -19.98 3.54
C HIS A 533 4.61 -19.67 3.24
N LEU A 534 3.85 -20.66 2.77
CA LEU A 534 2.42 -20.50 2.49
C LEU A 534 1.63 -20.13 3.75
N TYR A 535 1.88 -20.83 4.87
CA TYR A 535 1.25 -20.51 6.15
C TYR A 535 1.55 -19.08 6.60
N ILE A 536 2.82 -18.68 6.55
CA ILE A 536 3.27 -17.34 6.93
C ILE A 536 2.65 -16.28 6.02
N ALA A 537 2.66 -16.51 4.70
CA ALA A 537 2.09 -15.59 3.72
C ALA A 537 0.58 -15.40 3.94
N LEU A 538 -0.16 -16.49 4.18
CA LEU A 538 -1.58 -16.44 4.46
C LEU A 538 -1.90 -15.68 5.75
N GLU A 539 -1.11 -15.88 6.81
CA GLU A 539 -1.29 -15.15 8.07
C GLU A 539 -0.99 -13.65 7.93
N ILE A 540 0.07 -13.27 7.21
CA ILE A 540 0.39 -11.87 6.94
C ILE A 540 -0.71 -11.21 6.10
N LEU A 541 -1.14 -11.88 5.02
CA LEU A 541 -2.19 -11.38 4.13
C LEU A 541 -3.49 -11.11 4.89
N LEU A 542 -3.95 -12.07 5.70
CA LEU A 542 -5.15 -11.92 6.51
C LEU A 542 -4.98 -10.86 7.62
N GLY A 543 -3.77 -10.71 8.17
CA GLY A 543 -3.43 -9.65 9.12
C GLY A 543 -3.48 -8.24 8.50
N ILE A 544 -3.03 -8.09 7.25
CA ILE A 544 -3.14 -6.83 6.49
C ILE A 544 -4.62 -6.48 6.26
N PHE A 545 -5.43 -7.44 5.83
CA PHE A 545 -6.87 -7.23 5.68
C PHE A 545 -7.52 -6.82 7.01
N ALA A 546 -7.15 -7.46 8.12
CA ALA A 546 -7.65 -7.09 9.46
C ALA A 546 -7.28 -5.65 9.85
N ALA A 547 -6.03 -5.25 9.60
CA ALA A 547 -5.58 -3.88 9.86
C ALA A 547 -6.34 -2.85 8.99
N LEU A 548 -6.53 -3.15 7.70
CA LEU A 548 -7.25 -2.31 6.76
C LEU A 548 -8.72 -2.15 7.14
N THR A 549 -9.41 -3.26 7.45
CA THR A 549 -10.81 -3.22 7.91
C THR A 549 -10.96 -2.43 9.20
N ARG A 550 -10.04 -2.60 10.15
CA ARG A 550 -10.06 -1.81 11.40
C ARG A 550 -9.86 -0.32 11.14
N ALA A 551 -8.95 0.04 10.23
CA ALA A 551 -8.70 1.45 9.89
C ALA A 551 -9.87 2.11 9.16
N LEU A 552 -10.51 1.39 8.23
CA LEU A 552 -11.58 1.93 7.38
C LEU A 552 -12.98 1.88 8.03
N LEU A 553 -13.29 0.79 8.73
CA LEU A 553 -14.63 0.52 9.27
C LEU A 553 -14.69 0.58 10.81
N GLY A 554 -13.53 0.67 11.50
CA GLY A 554 -13.49 0.63 12.96
C GLY A 554 -13.86 -0.73 13.56
N VAL A 555 -13.88 -1.80 12.74
CA VAL A 555 -14.29 -3.15 13.15
C VAL A 555 -13.08 -4.08 13.23
N GLU A 556 -13.00 -4.87 14.29
CA GLU A 556 -11.98 -5.92 14.42
C GLU A 556 -12.39 -7.20 13.68
N LEU A 557 -11.49 -7.70 12.83
CA LEU A 557 -11.63 -9.02 12.21
C LEU A 557 -11.23 -10.12 13.19
N GLU A 558 -11.87 -11.28 13.08
CA GLU A 558 -11.50 -12.44 13.87
C GLU A 558 -10.13 -13.02 13.45
N PRO A 559 -9.28 -13.44 14.40
CA PRO A 559 -8.06 -14.15 14.08
C PRO A 559 -8.38 -15.48 13.41
N GLN A 560 -7.68 -15.77 12.32
CA GLN A 560 -7.90 -16.97 11.52
C GLN A 560 -7.10 -18.18 12.02
N PHE A 561 -5.95 -17.92 12.65
CA PHE A 561 -5.06 -18.94 13.19
C PHE A 561 -4.70 -18.66 14.65
N ASP A 562 -4.79 -19.70 15.47
CA ASP A 562 -4.36 -19.72 16.87
C ASP A 562 -3.24 -20.75 17.07
N GLU A 563 -2.02 -20.34 16.72
CA GLU A 563 -0.77 -21.10 16.91
C GLU A 563 -0.94 -22.60 16.59
N PRO A 564 -1.23 -22.96 15.32
CA PRO A 564 -1.56 -24.33 14.92
C PRO A 564 -0.45 -25.35 15.18
N TYR A 565 0.80 -24.89 15.25
CA TYR A 565 1.96 -25.70 15.62
C TYR A 565 1.99 -26.10 17.11
N LEU A 566 1.07 -25.60 17.94
CA LEU A 566 0.90 -26.05 19.33
C LEU A 566 -0.25 -27.05 19.50
N ALA A 567 -0.80 -27.58 18.40
CA ALA A 567 -1.89 -28.54 18.45
C ALA A 567 -1.44 -29.87 19.09
N THR A 568 -2.24 -30.38 20.03
CA THR A 568 -1.96 -31.65 20.71
C THR A 568 -2.79 -32.84 20.20
N SER A 569 -3.70 -32.60 19.25
CA SER A 569 -4.57 -33.60 18.61
C SER A 569 -5.19 -33.06 17.32
N LEU A 570 -5.75 -33.91 16.44
CA LEU A 570 -6.41 -33.43 15.22
C LEU A 570 -7.66 -32.61 15.56
N GLN A 571 -8.36 -32.97 16.64
CA GLN A 571 -9.51 -32.22 17.11
C GLN A 571 -9.13 -30.81 17.57
N ASP A 572 -7.98 -30.66 18.24
CA ASP A 572 -7.46 -29.36 18.66
C ASP A 572 -6.98 -28.54 17.45
N PHE A 573 -6.27 -29.17 16.52
CA PHE A 573 -5.77 -28.54 15.29
C PHE A 573 -6.93 -27.93 14.47
N TRP A 574 -7.88 -28.75 14.00
CA TRP A 574 -8.97 -28.30 13.12
C TRP A 574 -10.08 -27.53 13.84
N GLY A 575 -10.33 -27.85 15.12
CA GLY A 575 -11.45 -27.28 15.86
C GLY A 575 -11.14 -25.93 16.51
N ARG A 576 -9.88 -25.70 16.90
CA ARG A 576 -9.52 -24.56 17.76
C ARG A 576 -8.36 -23.72 17.25
N ARG A 577 -7.56 -24.22 16.30
CA ARG A 577 -6.30 -23.56 15.92
C ARG A 577 -6.18 -23.19 14.45
N TRP A 578 -6.76 -24.01 13.58
CA TRP A 578 -6.70 -23.82 12.13
C TRP A 578 -8.01 -23.25 11.57
N ASN A 579 -7.89 -22.17 10.79
CA ASN A 579 -8.98 -21.54 10.04
C ASN A 579 -10.30 -21.42 10.81
N LEU A 580 -10.24 -20.70 11.94
CA LEU A 580 -11.33 -20.59 12.91
C LEU A 580 -12.64 -20.06 12.29
N MET A 581 -12.55 -19.18 11.29
CA MET A 581 -13.71 -18.65 10.58
C MET A 581 -14.43 -19.75 9.79
N VAL A 582 -13.70 -20.58 9.05
CA VAL A 582 -14.29 -21.68 8.27
C VAL A 582 -14.94 -22.70 9.21
N SER A 583 -14.28 -23.08 10.30
CA SER A 583 -14.88 -23.99 11.28
C SER A 583 -16.19 -23.43 11.87
N ARG A 584 -16.24 -22.12 12.15
CA ARG A 584 -17.44 -21.44 12.66
C ARG A 584 -18.56 -21.31 11.64
N ILE A 585 -18.27 -21.20 10.35
CA ILE A 585 -19.31 -21.12 9.31
C ILE A 585 -19.84 -22.51 8.94
N LEU A 586 -18.96 -23.51 8.81
CA LEU A 586 -19.36 -24.87 8.47
C LEU A 586 -20.11 -25.57 9.60
N HIS A 587 -19.90 -25.18 10.86
CA HIS A 587 -20.61 -25.77 11.98
C HIS A 587 -22.14 -25.58 11.90
N PRO A 588 -22.70 -24.36 11.81
CA PRO A 588 -24.14 -24.18 11.60
C PRO A 588 -24.61 -24.58 10.19
N THR A 589 -23.79 -24.41 9.14
CA THR A 589 -24.24 -24.68 7.76
C THR A 589 -24.26 -26.17 7.40
N VAL A 590 -23.32 -26.97 7.91
CA VAL A 590 -23.13 -28.38 7.51
C VAL A 590 -23.23 -29.31 8.72
N TYR A 591 -22.44 -29.07 9.77
CA TYR A 591 -22.35 -29.98 10.91
C TYR A 591 -23.69 -30.14 11.63
N ASN A 592 -24.36 -29.04 11.98
CA ASN A 592 -25.62 -29.06 12.71
C ASN A 592 -26.74 -29.76 11.93
N PRO A 593 -27.01 -29.42 10.64
CA PRO A 593 -27.99 -30.13 9.83
C PRO A 593 -27.70 -31.62 9.69
N VAL A 594 -26.46 -31.99 9.32
CA VAL A 594 -26.08 -33.40 9.10
C VAL A 594 -26.16 -34.18 10.41
N ARG A 595 -25.72 -33.61 11.53
CA ARG A 595 -25.85 -34.22 12.86
C ARG A 595 -27.32 -34.42 13.24
N SER A 596 -28.17 -33.43 12.99
CA SER A 596 -29.60 -33.52 13.28
C SER A 596 -30.25 -34.66 12.50
N ILE A 597 -30.01 -34.73 11.19
CA ILE A 597 -30.50 -35.80 10.33
C ILE A 597 -29.96 -37.15 10.80
N SER A 598 -28.64 -37.27 10.97
CA SER A 598 -27.97 -38.51 11.38
C SER A 598 -28.41 -39.01 12.76
N SER A 599 -28.79 -38.10 13.67
CA SER A 599 -29.27 -38.47 15.00
C SER A 599 -30.58 -39.26 14.98
N ARG A 600 -31.38 -39.12 13.92
CA ARG A 600 -32.60 -39.90 13.71
C ARG A 600 -32.31 -41.34 13.29
N TRP A 601 -31.14 -41.60 12.68
CA TRP A 601 -30.79 -42.90 12.09
C TRP A 601 -29.79 -43.70 12.94
N ILE A 602 -28.74 -43.05 13.46
CA ILE A 602 -27.60 -43.71 14.14
C ILE A 602 -27.54 -43.32 15.64
N GLY A 603 -28.55 -42.59 16.12
CA GLY A 603 -28.65 -42.12 17.50
C GLY A 603 -27.74 -40.92 17.83
N ARG A 604 -28.09 -40.19 18.90
CA ARG A 604 -27.42 -38.94 19.30
C ARG A 604 -25.93 -39.11 19.64
N LYS A 605 -25.52 -40.30 20.10
CA LYS A 605 -24.13 -40.60 20.51
C LYS A 605 -23.18 -40.59 19.31
N TRP A 606 -23.59 -41.16 18.18
CA TRP A 606 -22.75 -41.37 16.99
C TRP A 606 -23.02 -40.39 15.85
N ALA A 607 -24.14 -39.65 15.90
CA ALA A 607 -24.47 -38.58 14.95
C ALA A 607 -23.34 -37.55 14.65
N PRO A 608 -22.41 -37.23 15.57
CA PRO A 608 -21.27 -36.37 15.26
C PRO A 608 -20.29 -36.90 14.20
N LEU A 609 -20.17 -38.22 14.02
CA LEU A 609 -19.20 -38.82 13.09
C LEU A 609 -19.51 -38.49 11.61
N PRO A 610 -20.72 -38.80 11.07
CA PRO A 610 -21.06 -38.43 9.70
C PRO A 610 -21.07 -36.91 9.51
N ALA A 611 -21.39 -36.14 10.56
CA ALA A 611 -21.35 -34.68 10.51
C ALA A 611 -19.93 -34.13 10.36
N VAL A 612 -18.93 -34.71 11.04
CA VAL A 612 -17.51 -34.36 10.85
C VAL A 612 -17.07 -34.69 9.43
N ILE A 613 -17.34 -35.89 8.94
CA ILE A 613 -16.96 -36.30 7.58
C ILE A 613 -17.58 -35.35 6.53
N ALA A 614 -18.86 -35.00 6.69
CA ALA A 614 -19.53 -34.06 5.79
C ALA A 614 -18.91 -32.65 5.81
N VAL A 615 -18.50 -32.14 6.98
CA VAL A 615 -17.79 -30.84 7.09
C VAL A 615 -16.48 -30.88 6.32
N PHE A 616 -15.69 -31.94 6.48
CA PHE A 616 -14.42 -32.08 5.77
C PHE A 616 -14.61 -32.27 4.27
N PHE A 617 -15.64 -33.01 3.85
CA PHE A 617 -15.99 -33.14 2.44
C PHE A 617 -16.32 -31.78 1.80
N VAL A 618 -17.20 -31.00 2.43
CA VAL A 618 -17.56 -29.65 1.94
C VAL A 618 -16.35 -28.71 1.97
N SER A 619 -15.50 -28.80 2.99
CA SER A 619 -14.25 -28.04 3.03
C SER A 619 -13.32 -28.42 1.87
N GLY A 620 -13.21 -29.71 1.55
CA GLY A 620 -12.43 -30.21 0.42
C GLY A 620 -12.90 -29.65 -0.92
N LEU A 621 -14.21 -29.71 -1.16
CA LEU A 621 -14.84 -29.12 -2.36
C LEU A 621 -14.53 -27.62 -2.51
N MET A 622 -14.62 -26.87 -1.41
CA MET A 622 -14.31 -25.44 -1.45
C MET A 622 -12.84 -25.15 -1.75
N HIS A 623 -11.92 -25.98 -1.26
CA HIS A 623 -10.50 -25.84 -1.61
C HIS A 623 -10.22 -26.21 -3.07
N GLU A 624 -10.88 -27.22 -3.62
CA GLU A 624 -10.80 -27.52 -5.06
C GLU A 624 -11.27 -26.33 -5.91
N ILE A 625 -12.38 -25.69 -5.52
CA ILE A 625 -12.90 -24.48 -6.20
C ILE A 625 -11.90 -23.32 -6.10
N ILE A 626 -11.31 -23.09 -4.92
CA ILE A 626 -10.32 -22.03 -4.73
C ILE A 626 -9.06 -22.28 -5.57
N PHE A 627 -8.59 -23.52 -5.62
CA PHE A 627 -7.45 -23.90 -6.44
C PHE A 627 -7.78 -23.82 -7.93
N TYR A 628 -9.03 -24.09 -8.33
CA TYR A 628 -9.48 -23.83 -9.69
C TYR A 628 -9.41 -22.34 -10.04
N TYR A 629 -9.83 -21.44 -9.14
CA TYR A 629 -9.70 -19.99 -9.40
C TYR A 629 -8.25 -19.53 -9.55
N ILE A 630 -7.33 -20.08 -8.73
CA ILE A 630 -5.91 -19.72 -8.73
C ILE A 630 -5.16 -20.36 -9.91
N GLY A 631 -5.40 -21.65 -10.15
CA GLY A 631 -4.66 -22.48 -11.09
C GLY A 631 -5.25 -22.50 -12.50
N ARG A 632 -6.58 -22.38 -12.63
CA ARG A 632 -7.35 -22.62 -13.88
C ARG A 632 -7.17 -24.03 -14.46
N LEU A 633 -6.85 -24.98 -13.59
CA LEU A 633 -6.67 -26.38 -13.92
C LEU A 633 -7.82 -27.21 -13.37
N LYS A 634 -8.25 -28.23 -14.12
CA LYS A 634 -9.32 -29.14 -13.67
C LYS A 634 -8.97 -29.75 -12.30
N PRO A 635 -9.95 -29.89 -11.38
CA PRO A 635 -9.73 -30.47 -10.05
C PRO A 635 -9.34 -31.95 -10.19
N THR A 636 -8.35 -32.38 -9.41
CA THR A 636 -7.92 -33.79 -9.35
C THR A 636 -8.48 -34.53 -8.16
N TRP A 637 -9.20 -33.84 -7.27
CA TRP A 637 -9.81 -34.39 -6.06
C TRP A 637 -8.80 -34.79 -4.97
N GLU A 638 -7.50 -34.56 -5.18
CA GLU A 638 -6.44 -34.82 -4.18
C GLU A 638 -6.63 -33.99 -2.91
N LEU A 639 -7.06 -32.73 -3.03
CA LEU A 639 -7.34 -31.87 -1.87
C LEU A 639 -8.57 -32.39 -1.14
N THR A 640 -9.61 -32.80 -1.87
CA THR A 640 -10.79 -33.41 -1.25
C THR A 640 -10.41 -34.69 -0.50
N CYS A 641 -9.56 -35.54 -1.07
CA CYS A 641 -9.02 -36.72 -0.39
C CYS A 641 -8.23 -36.36 0.87
N PHE A 642 -7.39 -35.32 0.83
CA PHE A 642 -6.68 -34.81 2.01
C PHE A 642 -7.67 -34.48 3.14
N PHE A 643 -8.69 -33.67 2.87
CA PHE A 643 -9.68 -33.32 3.90
C PHE A 643 -10.48 -34.54 4.38
N LEU A 644 -10.89 -35.44 3.48
CA LEU A 644 -11.63 -36.64 3.87
C LEU A 644 -10.82 -37.58 4.80
N ILE A 645 -9.53 -37.78 4.52
CA ILE A 645 -8.64 -38.57 5.38
C ILE A 645 -8.58 -37.94 6.77
N HIS A 646 -8.38 -36.62 6.84
CA HIS A 646 -8.37 -35.91 8.13
C HIS A 646 -9.72 -35.98 8.86
N GLY A 647 -10.83 -35.87 8.13
CA GLY A 647 -12.18 -36.00 8.68
C GLY A 647 -12.44 -37.39 9.25
N PHE A 648 -11.99 -38.44 8.55
CA PHE A 648 -12.09 -39.82 9.01
C PHE A 648 -11.20 -40.09 10.24
N CYS A 649 -9.94 -39.66 10.22
CA CYS A 649 -9.04 -39.77 11.36
C CYS A 649 -9.56 -39.00 12.58
N LEU A 650 -10.14 -37.82 12.38
CA LEU A 650 -10.79 -37.07 13.45
C LEU A 650 -12.04 -37.77 13.99
N ALA A 651 -12.84 -38.40 13.13
CA ALA A 651 -13.98 -39.20 13.55
C ALA A 651 -13.55 -40.42 14.39
N ILE A 652 -12.45 -41.08 14.02
CA ILE A 652 -11.82 -42.13 14.84
C ILE A 652 -11.37 -41.57 16.18
N GLU A 653 -10.65 -40.44 16.19
CA GLU A 653 -10.18 -39.79 17.42
C GLU A 653 -11.36 -39.49 18.38
N ILE A 654 -12.46 -38.94 17.85
CA ILE A 654 -13.69 -38.67 18.62
C ILE A 654 -14.30 -39.98 19.16
N SER A 655 -14.28 -41.05 18.37
CA SER A 655 -14.82 -42.36 18.75
C SER A 655 -14.01 -42.99 19.87
N ILE A 656 -12.68 -42.96 19.78
CA ILE A 656 -11.76 -43.46 20.79
C ILE A 656 -11.93 -42.67 22.10
N LYS A 657 -11.93 -41.33 22.03
CA LYS A 657 -12.14 -40.48 23.21
C LYS A 657 -13.47 -40.76 23.91
N LYS A 658 -14.54 -41.02 23.15
CA LYS A 658 -15.86 -41.39 23.68
C LYS A 658 -15.91 -42.81 24.24
N ALA A 659 -15.21 -43.78 23.63
CA ALA A 659 -15.16 -45.16 24.11
C ALA A 659 -14.37 -45.27 25.42
N LEU A 660 -13.30 -44.49 25.57
CA LEU A 660 -12.43 -44.49 26.73
C LEU A 660 -12.90 -43.54 27.86
N ASN A 661 -14.07 -42.89 27.73
CA ASN A 661 -14.61 -41.91 28.70
C ASN A 661 -13.59 -40.83 29.14
N GLY A 662 -12.63 -40.47 28.28
CA GLY A 662 -11.57 -39.51 28.60
C GLY A 662 -10.49 -40.00 29.58
N SER A 663 -10.50 -41.28 29.99
CA SER A 663 -9.52 -41.86 30.93
C SER A 663 -8.09 -41.99 30.38
N TRP A 664 -7.95 -42.04 29.05
CA TRP A 664 -6.66 -42.20 28.38
C TRP A 664 -6.30 -40.94 27.60
N CYS A 665 -5.28 -40.21 28.07
CA CYS A 665 -4.72 -39.05 27.38
C CYS A 665 -3.22 -39.25 27.19
N LEU A 666 -2.77 -39.28 25.93
CA LEU A 666 -1.34 -39.24 25.62
C LEU A 666 -0.73 -37.94 26.17
N PRO A 667 0.48 -38.00 26.77
CA PRO A 667 1.19 -36.79 27.18
C PRO A 667 1.33 -35.82 26.01
N LYS A 668 1.13 -34.52 26.26
CA LYS A 668 1.18 -33.46 25.22
C LYS A 668 2.50 -33.45 24.45
N VAL A 669 3.60 -33.84 25.12
CA VAL A 669 4.94 -33.95 24.53
C VAL A 669 5.02 -35.03 23.44
N VAL A 670 4.16 -36.05 23.49
CA VAL A 670 4.08 -37.11 22.48
C VAL A 670 2.97 -36.82 21.48
N SER A 671 1.79 -36.41 21.96
CA SER A 671 0.61 -36.22 21.11
C SER A 671 0.75 -35.03 20.16
N GLY A 672 1.46 -33.97 20.59
CA GLY A 672 1.74 -32.79 19.76
C GLY A 672 2.59 -33.12 18.54
N PRO A 673 3.83 -33.62 18.70
CA PRO A 673 4.67 -34.03 17.58
C PRO A 673 4.01 -35.07 16.67
N LEU A 674 3.27 -36.04 17.21
CA LEU A 674 2.54 -37.02 16.41
C LEU A 674 1.47 -36.36 15.52
N THR A 675 0.69 -35.43 16.09
CA THR A 675 -0.33 -34.67 15.35
C THR A 675 0.30 -33.84 14.24
N LEU A 676 1.36 -33.08 14.54
CA LEU A 676 2.05 -32.25 13.57
C LEU A 676 2.72 -33.08 12.47
N THR A 677 3.32 -34.20 12.83
CA THR A 677 3.94 -35.12 11.87
C THR A 677 2.90 -35.72 10.94
N PHE A 678 1.74 -36.14 11.47
CA PHE A 678 0.63 -36.62 10.64
C PHE A 678 0.17 -35.54 9.66
N VAL A 679 -0.11 -34.32 10.14
CA VAL A 679 -0.55 -33.19 9.30
C VAL A 679 0.51 -32.81 8.25
N ALA A 680 1.79 -32.84 8.62
CA ALA A 680 2.88 -32.53 7.70
C ALA A 680 2.99 -33.61 6.61
N ILE A 681 2.97 -34.90 6.96
CA ILE A 681 3.09 -35.99 5.99
C ILE A 681 1.93 -35.97 4.99
N THR A 682 0.69 -35.89 5.49
CA THR A 682 -0.49 -35.85 4.62
C THR A 682 -0.55 -34.58 3.79
N GLY A 683 -0.11 -33.44 4.34
CA GLY A 683 -0.03 -32.16 3.62
C GLY A 683 1.01 -32.20 2.49
N LEU A 684 2.21 -32.74 2.76
CA LEU A 684 3.25 -32.93 1.74
C LEU A 684 2.82 -33.91 0.65
N TRP A 685 2.01 -34.92 1.00
CA TRP A 685 1.57 -35.95 0.07
C TRP A 685 0.40 -35.52 -0.82
N LEU A 686 -0.63 -34.88 -0.27
CA LEU A 686 -1.89 -34.63 -1.00
C LEU A 686 -2.19 -33.15 -1.23
N PHE A 687 -1.67 -32.25 -0.38
CA PHE A 687 -1.97 -30.81 -0.49
C PHE A 687 -0.94 -30.07 -1.35
N MET A 688 0.34 -30.32 -1.11
CA MET A 688 1.44 -29.61 -1.79
C MET A 688 1.57 -29.92 -3.29
N PRO A 689 1.38 -31.17 -3.77
CA PRO A 689 1.45 -31.45 -5.21
C PRO A 689 0.42 -30.65 -6.02
N SER A 690 -0.79 -30.49 -5.47
CA SER A 690 -1.84 -29.67 -6.07
C SER A 690 -1.46 -28.18 -6.17
N LEU A 691 -0.71 -27.63 -5.19
CA LEU A 691 -0.22 -26.25 -5.26
C LEU A 691 0.83 -26.06 -6.35
N ILE A 692 1.78 -27.00 -6.46
CA ILE A 692 2.81 -26.97 -7.50
C ILE A 692 2.18 -27.13 -8.87
N ARG A 693 1.19 -28.02 -9.03
CA ARG A 693 0.47 -28.17 -10.30
C ARG A 693 -0.18 -26.86 -10.74
N CYS A 694 -0.76 -26.11 -9.81
CA CYS A 694 -1.36 -24.81 -10.09
C CYS A 694 -0.34 -23.68 -10.33
N GLU A 695 0.96 -24.01 -10.32
CA GLU A 695 2.09 -23.09 -10.42
C GLU A 695 2.01 -21.95 -9.40
N VAL A 696 1.49 -22.25 -8.20
CA VAL A 696 1.27 -21.23 -7.16
C VAL A 696 2.59 -20.64 -6.71
N ASP A 697 3.63 -21.46 -6.60
CA ASP A 697 4.98 -21.01 -6.26
C ASP A 697 5.55 -20.08 -7.34
N VAL A 698 5.41 -20.44 -8.63
CA VAL A 698 5.88 -19.61 -9.75
C VAL A 698 5.08 -18.31 -9.84
N LYS A 699 3.76 -18.35 -9.66
CA LYS A 699 2.90 -17.16 -9.71
C LYS A 699 3.14 -16.23 -8.53
N ILE A 700 3.25 -16.77 -7.30
CA ILE A 700 3.62 -15.98 -6.11
C ILE A 700 5.00 -15.39 -6.31
N TYR A 701 5.99 -16.17 -6.77
CA TYR A 701 7.32 -15.65 -7.07
C TYR A 701 7.24 -14.57 -8.15
N ARG A 702 6.49 -14.75 -9.24
CA ARG A 702 6.36 -13.74 -10.29
C ARG A 702 5.72 -12.44 -9.78
N GLU A 703 4.61 -12.53 -9.05
CA GLU A 703 3.90 -11.37 -8.51
C GLU A 703 4.69 -10.69 -7.36
N SER A 704 5.42 -11.47 -6.55
CA SER A 704 6.16 -10.99 -5.37
C SER A 704 7.64 -10.66 -5.64
N ALA A 705 8.30 -11.26 -6.62
CA ALA A 705 9.70 -11.00 -6.99
C ALA A 705 9.87 -9.69 -7.76
N THR A 706 8.81 -9.20 -8.42
CA THR A 706 8.75 -7.81 -8.91
C THR A 706 8.75 -6.76 -7.80
N SER A 707 8.51 -7.14 -6.53
CA SER A 707 8.21 -6.18 -5.46
C SER A 707 9.03 -6.36 -4.15
N TYR A 708 9.32 -7.58 -3.69
CA TYR A 708 9.79 -7.84 -2.32
C TYR A 708 11.01 -8.78 -2.17
N MET A 709 11.17 -9.79 -3.05
CA MET A 709 12.24 -10.80 -2.89
C MET A 709 13.59 -10.35 -3.45
N ARG A 710 13.63 -9.71 -4.63
CA ARG A 710 14.86 -9.09 -5.15
C ARG A 710 15.37 -7.99 -4.21
N PHE A 711 14.46 -7.24 -3.60
CA PHE A 711 14.78 -6.26 -2.57
C PHE A 711 15.56 -6.86 -1.40
N PHE A 712 15.17 -8.02 -0.87
CA PHE A 712 15.89 -8.64 0.25
C PHE A 712 17.21 -9.30 -0.19
N MET A 713 17.21 -9.98 -1.34
CA MET A 713 18.40 -10.64 -1.88
C MET A 713 19.49 -9.66 -2.31
N ASP A 714 19.11 -8.53 -2.93
CA ASP A 714 20.04 -7.47 -3.30
C ASP A 714 20.56 -6.72 -2.08
N VAL A 715 19.73 -6.52 -1.04
CA VAL A 715 20.18 -5.96 0.24
C VAL A 715 21.18 -6.88 0.92
N VAL A 716 20.92 -8.19 0.96
CA VAL A 716 21.82 -9.18 1.57
C VAL A 716 23.10 -9.37 0.74
N SER A 717 23.03 -9.37 -0.59
CA SER A 717 24.21 -9.48 -1.46
C SER A 717 25.11 -8.22 -1.41
N VAL A 718 24.51 -7.03 -1.31
CA VAL A 718 25.21 -5.76 -1.13
C VAL A 718 25.82 -5.64 0.27
N LEU A 719 25.12 -6.13 1.31
CA LEU A 719 25.68 -6.21 2.65
C LEU A 719 26.84 -7.22 2.72
N ARG A 720 26.74 -8.35 2.01
CA ARG A 720 27.79 -9.38 1.96
C ARG A 720 29.04 -8.94 1.19
N SER A 721 28.86 -8.29 0.04
CA SER A 721 29.98 -7.77 -0.76
C SER A 721 30.70 -6.62 -0.04
N ARG A 722 29.96 -5.65 0.51
CA ARG A 722 30.59 -4.50 1.18
C ARG A 722 31.19 -4.79 2.56
N PHE A 723 30.79 -5.86 3.26
CA PHE A 723 31.47 -6.25 4.51
C PHE A 723 32.80 -6.96 4.26
N PHE A 724 32.94 -7.69 3.15
CA PHE A 724 34.16 -8.40 2.80
C PHE A 724 35.16 -7.53 2.02
N ASP A 725 34.71 -6.49 1.32
CA ASP A 725 35.57 -5.55 0.59
C ASP A 725 36.16 -4.42 1.47
N VAL A 726 35.82 -4.38 2.77
CA VAL A 726 36.39 -3.44 3.76
C VAL A 726 37.56 -4.07 4.54
N VAL A 727 37.87 -5.35 4.31
CA VAL A 727 39.10 -5.97 4.83
C VAL A 727 40.21 -5.79 3.79
N PRO A 728 41.30 -5.05 4.11
CA PRO A 728 42.44 -4.91 3.22
C PRO A 728 42.98 -6.28 2.78
N GLU A 729 43.40 -6.42 1.52
CA GLU A 729 44.01 -7.65 0.96
C GLU A 729 45.14 -8.22 1.82
N GLU A 730 45.81 -7.37 2.61
CA GLU A 730 46.89 -7.72 3.53
C GLU A 730 46.44 -8.67 4.67
N PHE A 731 45.14 -8.79 4.94
CA PHE A 731 44.57 -9.72 5.94
C PHE A 731 43.94 -10.99 5.35
N LYS A 732 43.84 -11.14 4.01
CA LYS A 732 43.28 -12.35 3.38
C LYS A 732 44.27 -13.52 3.34
N ILE A 733 45.57 -13.27 3.48
CA ILE A 733 46.62 -14.31 3.55
C ILE A 733 46.93 -14.66 5.01
N LYS A 734 45.94 -15.18 5.76
CA LYS A 734 46.20 -15.95 7.00
C LYS A 734 45.04 -16.78 7.54
N ILE A 735 44.01 -17.08 6.72
CA ILE A 735 42.89 -17.95 7.11
C ILE A 735 42.60 -18.98 6.01
N LEU A 736 43.65 -19.56 5.45
CA LEU A 736 43.63 -20.91 4.86
C LEU A 736 44.88 -21.59 5.40
N GLY A 737 44.71 -22.27 6.53
CA GLY A 737 45.74 -23.12 7.09
C GLY A 737 46.18 -24.14 6.06
N SER A 738 47.49 -24.28 5.94
CA SER A 738 48.20 -25.34 5.23
C SER A 738 47.50 -26.69 5.38
N LYS A 739 47.16 -27.30 4.24
CA LYS A 739 47.30 -28.73 4.05
C LYS A 739 48.05 -28.94 2.76
N GLU A 740 49.37 -29.18 2.92
CA GLU A 740 50.02 -30.23 2.14
C GLU A 740 49.29 -31.57 2.34
#